data_AF-A0A7W7AK79-F1
#
_entry.id   AF-A0A7W7AK79-F1
#
_cell.length_a   1.000
_cell.length_b   1.000
_cell.length_c   1.000
_cell.angle_alpha   90.00
_cell.angle_beta   90.00
_cell.angle_gamma   90.00
#
_symmetry.space_group_name_H-M   'P 1'
#
loop_
_entity.id
_entity.type
_entity.pdbx_description
1 polymer ?
#
loop_
_entity_poly.entity_id
_entity_poly.type
_entity_poly.pdbx_seq_one_letter_code
_entity_poly.pdbx_strand_id
1 'polypeptide(L)'
;MSKPIFYDPSGNRRAWSLRGVLLLVAVILLAAIAFAVTILNVPAGASLRLPFERPRSAPLAQRIAAFRHGVSHELRQIGWLPKRTAAGTGGRPLTVGFYVPWADASRVSLERHVGQLDWVVPAQFSVTGPRHTIVRTPDPRFDAILAASPKRPAVLPMVQNTADGDWDGAGAAALLHDPKARRMLIDTIGQSLVQTKAAGVVFDFESLPAGSLNDYRTLLREARTAWAPLGKLVTATVPVGDADWNLKAFAGATDRLFLMDYDQHWQGGEPGPIAAQGWFLRQLRDALTQVDRDKLVLAVGSYAYDWHGGRADALSLEEAWLAAHDSGATIAFDPASGNSHFAYQDDAGQRHDVWMLDAASVWNELLAARASGVGAVALWRLGSEDPGVWKDFATWRKGTRPDLSTFRSVGNVDVEGDGEILRITNTPTLGTRRITFKPNGLIVGEQYQTLPTPYVVRRTGAIPKLVALTFDDGPDPTWTPQILDVLKREQAPGTFFVIGENALAHPLLLNRLVAEGHEIGNHSYTHPNLAEVSARGTALELNATQRLIEAYTGHATRLFRAPYFGDAEPTTPDELDPALLAQERGYTVVGLHDDPDDWKRPGVDAIVQRAIDQAMNPGPDRGTANVILLHDGGGDRAQTVEALPRIIEGLRARGFTFVPVSRLMGLSHAQVMPPVSGSDLAAVRLDVGIFALLGGFVWLLKWLFFVAILLGIARAVLMAGLAVHNARRTAGIEPPAFTPDRLVSVIIPAWNEEAVIVPSVARVLASEGATIEVIVADDGSKDRTSALVAAAFGDDPRVRLLTLTNGGKASALNRALLQAKGEIIVALDADTQFEPDTIARLVRWFADPAIGAVAGNAKVGNRVNLATRWQAVEYVTAQNVERRALAQFDAMTVVPGAVGAWRRQAIDQVGGYPEDTLAEDQDLTIAIQRAGWRIAYDVDAVAWTEAPESFKALAKQRFRWAFGTLQCLWKHAAILKQRQPKGLALIGLPQAWLFQIVFAAISPVIDLALLISVVSTIVRVQQHGWAQTQSDVLQMGVYWLAFTTIDILCGWIAYRLEPRERHYPAHLLVAQRFVYRQLMYWVVLKAIGSAVGGFGIGWGKLERTGRVEGVTG
;
A
#
# COMPACT_ATOMS: atom_id res chain seq x y z
N MET A 1 58.05 8.78 -26.08
CA MET A 1 56.63 8.77 -25.70
C MET A 1 56.50 9.27 -24.27
N SER A 2 55.74 10.34 -24.07
CA SER A 2 55.33 10.79 -22.73
C SER A 2 54.46 9.70 -22.07
N LYS A 3 54.56 9.55 -20.74
CA LYS A 3 53.71 8.60 -20.02
C LYS A 3 52.28 9.17 -19.98
N PRO A 4 51.25 8.42 -20.41
CA PRO A 4 49.87 8.90 -20.35
C PRO A 4 49.43 9.25 -18.92
N ILE A 5 48.63 10.29 -18.77
CA ILE A 5 48.07 10.69 -17.47
C ILE A 5 47.24 9.54 -16.87
N PHE A 6 47.44 9.28 -15.58
CA PHE A 6 46.93 8.17 -14.77
C PHE A 6 47.56 6.79 -14.99
N TYR A 7 48.37 6.58 -16.04
CA TYR A 7 48.96 5.27 -16.29
C TYR A 7 49.90 4.81 -15.16
N ASP A 8 49.60 3.66 -14.55
CA ASP A 8 50.43 3.02 -13.52
C ASP A 8 50.88 1.63 -14.01
N PRO A 9 52.11 1.49 -14.52
CA PRO A 9 52.63 0.21 -15.01
C PRO A 9 52.87 -0.81 -13.89
N SER A 10 52.90 -0.38 -12.61
CA SER A 10 53.13 -1.28 -11.47
C SER A 10 51.88 -2.08 -11.08
N GLY A 11 50.68 -1.64 -11.51
CA GLY A 11 49.41 -2.24 -11.13
C GLY A 11 49.01 -2.02 -9.66
N ASN A 12 49.83 -1.32 -8.87
CA ASN A 12 49.59 -1.10 -7.45
C ASN A 12 48.33 -0.27 -7.19
N ARG A 13 48.06 0.75 -8.01
CA ARG A 13 46.82 1.54 -7.91
C ARG A 13 45.57 0.70 -8.06
N ARG A 14 45.56 -0.25 -9.00
CA ARG A 14 44.46 -1.20 -9.19
C ARG A 14 44.26 -2.10 -7.97
N ALA A 15 45.34 -2.64 -7.41
CA ALA A 15 45.28 -3.52 -6.25
C ALA A 15 44.72 -2.79 -5.01
N TRP A 16 45.23 -1.59 -4.72
CA TRP A 16 44.77 -0.78 -3.59
C TRP A 16 43.32 -0.31 -3.73
N SER A 17 42.93 0.17 -4.91
CA SER A 17 41.54 0.60 -5.17
C SER A 17 40.56 -0.56 -5.06
N LEU A 18 40.87 -1.73 -5.63
CA LEU A 18 40.02 -2.91 -5.51
C LEU A 18 39.89 -3.37 -4.05
N ARG A 19 40.99 -3.42 -3.29
CA ARG A 19 40.96 -3.74 -1.85
C ARG A 19 40.11 -2.75 -1.06
N GLY A 20 40.22 -1.46 -1.35
CA GLY A 20 39.41 -0.42 -0.71
C GLY A 20 37.92 -0.58 -0.99
N VAL A 21 37.53 -0.85 -2.24
CA VAL A 21 36.13 -1.11 -2.62
C VAL A 21 35.62 -2.39 -1.97
N LEU A 22 36.38 -3.49 -2.00
CA LEU A 22 35.99 -4.74 -1.36
C LEU A 22 35.84 -4.59 0.16
N LEU A 23 36.72 -3.83 0.81
CA LEU A 23 36.61 -3.52 2.23
C LEU A 23 35.34 -2.71 2.52
N LEU A 24 35.05 -1.67 1.73
CA LEU A 24 33.84 -0.87 1.88
C LEU A 24 32.58 -1.74 1.73
N VAL A 25 32.52 -2.58 0.69
CA VAL A 25 31.40 -3.52 0.48
C VAL A 25 31.28 -4.50 1.64
N ALA A 26 32.40 -5.05 2.13
CA ALA A 26 32.40 -5.95 3.28
C ALA A 26 31.88 -5.26 4.55
N VAL A 27 32.29 -4.01 4.81
CA VAL A 27 31.81 -3.21 5.95
C VAL A 27 30.30 -2.96 5.85
N ILE A 28 29.80 -2.58 4.65
CA ILE A 28 28.36 -2.38 4.41
C ILE A 28 27.59 -3.68 4.63
N LEU A 29 28.09 -4.81 4.09
CA LEU A 29 27.45 -6.11 4.25
C LEU A 29 27.43 -6.57 5.71
N LEU A 30 28.54 -6.40 6.44
CA LEU A 30 28.61 -6.74 7.87
C LEU A 30 27.66 -5.87 8.69
N ALA A 31 27.56 -4.57 8.40
CA ALA A 31 26.61 -3.68 9.05
C ALA A 31 25.15 -4.08 8.74
N ALA A 32 24.84 -4.44 7.49
CA ALA A 32 23.51 -4.90 7.09
C ALA A 32 23.13 -6.24 7.74
N ILE A 33 24.08 -7.19 7.83
CA ILE A 33 23.87 -8.46 8.52
C ILE A 33 23.63 -8.23 10.02
N ALA A 34 24.45 -7.38 10.65
CA ALA A 34 24.28 -7.05 12.06
C ALA A 34 22.89 -6.43 12.31
N PHE A 35 22.48 -5.47 11.48
CA PHE A 35 21.15 -4.86 11.53
C PHE A 35 20.01 -5.87 11.36
N ALA A 36 20.13 -6.77 10.37
CA ALA A 36 19.13 -7.80 10.15
C ALA A 36 19.01 -8.73 11.38
N VAL A 37 20.13 -9.10 12.00
CA VAL A 37 20.14 -9.93 13.21
C VAL A 37 19.46 -9.20 14.39
N THR A 38 19.70 -7.90 14.56
CA THR A 38 19.07 -7.10 15.64
C THR A 38 17.55 -6.94 15.48
N ILE A 39 17.05 -6.83 14.25
CA ILE A 39 15.61 -6.75 13.95
C ILE A 39 14.95 -8.14 14.06
N LEU A 40 15.62 -9.21 13.62
CA LEU A 40 15.06 -10.56 13.68
C LEU A 40 15.00 -11.09 15.11
N ASN A 41 15.95 -10.68 15.97
CA ASN A 41 16.06 -11.15 17.35
C ASN A 41 15.73 -10.05 18.37
N VAL A 42 14.47 -9.62 18.39
CA VAL A 42 13.93 -8.79 19.48
C VAL A 42 13.36 -9.72 20.56
N PRO A 43 13.85 -9.68 21.81
CA PRO A 43 13.30 -10.49 22.88
C PRO A 43 11.81 -10.18 23.10
N ALA A 44 10.98 -11.23 23.14
CA ALA A 44 9.59 -11.06 23.52
C ALA A 44 9.50 -10.59 24.99
N GLY A 45 8.68 -9.59 25.23
CA GLY A 45 8.42 -9.11 26.57
C GLY A 45 7.52 -10.06 27.36
N ALA A 46 7.71 -10.17 28.68
CA ALA A 46 6.77 -10.90 29.53
C ALA A 46 5.37 -10.25 29.49
N SER A 47 4.30 -11.02 29.29
CA SER A 47 2.94 -10.47 29.26
C SER A 47 2.59 -9.72 30.55
N LEU A 48 1.93 -8.56 30.41
CA LEU A 48 1.49 -7.77 31.55
C LEU A 48 0.38 -8.52 32.31
N ARG A 49 0.37 -8.42 33.64
CA ARG A 49 -0.70 -8.98 34.48
C ARG A 49 -1.84 -7.96 34.52
N LEU A 50 -2.98 -8.33 33.95
CA LEU A 50 -4.17 -7.49 33.91
C LEU A 50 -5.23 -8.03 34.89
N PRO A 51 -6.01 -7.16 35.55
CA PRO A 51 -7.08 -7.56 36.46
C PRO A 51 -8.30 -8.01 35.64
N PHE A 52 -8.45 -9.32 35.46
CA PHE A 52 -9.68 -9.92 34.94
C PHE A 52 -10.43 -10.63 36.05
N GLU A 53 -11.76 -10.55 36.04
CA GLU A 53 -12.61 -11.36 36.89
C GLU A 53 -12.48 -12.86 36.51
N ARG A 54 -12.44 -13.75 37.51
CA ARG A 54 -12.23 -15.19 37.31
C ARG A 54 -13.50 -15.95 37.72
N PRO A 55 -14.09 -16.77 36.83
CA PRO A 55 -15.02 -17.80 37.26
C PRO A 55 -14.27 -18.91 38.01
N ARG A 56 -14.82 -19.43 39.12
CA ARG A 56 -14.31 -20.62 39.81
C ARG A 56 -15.26 -21.80 39.59
N SER A 57 -14.76 -22.85 38.97
CA SER A 57 -15.48 -24.12 38.84
C SER A 57 -15.53 -24.88 40.18
N ALA A 58 -16.72 -25.30 40.63
CA ALA A 58 -16.91 -26.30 41.68
C ALA A 58 -17.37 -27.64 41.07
N PRO A 59 -16.79 -28.79 41.45
CA PRO A 59 -17.22 -30.07 40.92
C PRO A 59 -18.43 -30.60 41.70
N LEU A 60 -19.53 -30.93 41.02
CA LEU A 60 -20.60 -31.74 41.63
C LEU A 60 -21.20 -32.76 40.67
N ALA A 61 -20.47 -33.85 40.48
CA ALA A 61 -21.08 -35.13 40.16
C ALA A 61 -21.84 -35.64 41.40
N GLN A 62 -23.18 -35.53 41.37
CA GLN A 62 -24.17 -36.41 42.03
C GLN A 62 -25.46 -35.61 42.29
N ARG A 63 -26.50 -35.81 41.45
CA ARG A 63 -27.94 -35.90 41.84
C ARG A 63 -28.96 -35.84 40.68
N ILE A 64 -28.66 -36.36 39.47
CA ILE A 64 -29.70 -36.66 38.44
C ILE A 64 -30.39 -38.00 38.76
N ALA A 65 -30.79 -38.20 40.02
CA ALA A 65 -31.62 -39.32 40.44
C ALA A 65 -33.02 -38.88 40.91
N ALA A 66 -33.29 -37.57 40.96
CA ALA A 66 -34.51 -37.03 41.57
C ALA A 66 -35.61 -36.59 40.58
N PHE A 67 -35.42 -36.72 39.26
CA PHE A 67 -36.46 -36.45 38.26
C PHE A 67 -36.97 -37.72 37.55
N ARG A 68 -36.93 -38.86 38.24
CA ARG A 68 -37.53 -40.13 37.79
C ARG A 68 -38.81 -40.46 38.54
N HIS A 69 -39.77 -39.55 38.60
CA HIS A 69 -41.17 -39.94 38.85
C HIS A 69 -42.09 -38.85 38.29
N GLY A 70 -42.68 -39.11 37.11
CA GLY A 70 -43.68 -38.20 36.56
C GLY A 70 -44.09 -38.37 35.09
N VAL A 71 -43.42 -39.16 34.24
CA VAL A 71 -43.87 -39.29 32.82
C VAL A 71 -43.60 -40.66 32.18
N SER A 72 -43.44 -41.74 32.96
CA SER A 72 -42.99 -43.03 32.42
C SER A 72 -44.08 -43.98 31.93
N HIS A 73 -45.38 -43.68 32.11
CA HIS A 73 -46.45 -44.63 31.78
C HIS A 73 -47.17 -44.36 30.44
N GLU A 74 -47.24 -43.12 29.96
CA GLU A 74 -47.89 -42.79 28.67
C GLU A 74 -46.92 -42.69 27.47
N LEU A 75 -45.64 -42.39 27.70
CA LEU A 75 -44.66 -42.22 26.61
C LEU A 75 -44.24 -43.54 25.93
N ARG A 76 -44.47 -44.70 26.54
CA ARG A 76 -44.12 -46.01 25.93
C ARG A 76 -45.03 -46.42 24.78
N GLN A 77 -46.18 -45.76 24.55
CA GLN A 77 -47.15 -46.21 23.54
C GLN A 77 -47.01 -45.53 22.16
N ILE A 78 -46.38 -44.34 22.08
CA ILE A 78 -46.42 -43.50 20.87
C ILE A 78 -45.23 -43.70 19.91
N GLY A 79 -44.05 -44.12 20.42
CA GLY A 79 -42.82 -44.25 19.63
C GLY A 79 -42.25 -42.89 19.17
N TRP A 80 -40.94 -42.80 18.95
CA TRP A 80 -40.27 -41.56 18.49
C TRP A 80 -40.51 -41.21 17.01
N LEU A 81 -41.12 -42.14 16.27
CA LEU A 81 -41.59 -41.94 14.90
C LEU A 81 -43.01 -42.50 14.76
N PRO A 82 -43.81 -41.98 13.81
CA PRO A 82 -45.12 -42.54 13.50
C PRO A 82 -45.01 -43.99 12.98
N LYS A 83 -45.97 -44.84 13.38
CA LYS A 83 -46.00 -46.28 13.03
C LYS A 83 -46.25 -46.56 11.54
N ARG A 84 -46.73 -45.57 10.77
CA ARG A 84 -47.04 -45.68 9.34
C ARG A 84 -46.57 -44.41 8.63
N THR A 85 -45.63 -44.55 7.68
CA THR A 85 -45.13 -43.42 6.88
C THR A 85 -46.22 -42.98 5.90
N ALA A 86 -46.61 -41.71 5.95
CA ALA A 86 -47.51 -41.17 4.94
C ALA A 86 -46.79 -41.10 3.58
N ALA A 87 -47.42 -41.56 2.50
CA ALA A 87 -46.90 -41.31 1.15
C ALA A 87 -47.02 -39.79 0.89
N GLY A 88 -45.89 -39.10 0.77
CA GLY A 88 -45.88 -37.65 0.56
C GLY A 88 -46.53 -37.28 -0.78
N THR A 89 -47.34 -36.21 -0.77
CA THR A 89 -47.66 -35.45 -1.97
C THR A 89 -46.36 -34.81 -2.47
N GLY A 90 -46.06 -34.92 -3.78
CA GLY A 90 -44.76 -34.60 -4.38
C GLY A 90 -44.34 -33.12 -4.41
N GLY A 91 -44.56 -32.36 -3.33
CA GLY A 91 -44.07 -30.98 -3.18
C GLY A 91 -42.56 -30.92 -2.99
N ARG A 92 -41.92 -29.88 -3.54
CA ARG A 92 -40.49 -29.61 -3.30
C ARG A 92 -40.26 -29.30 -1.81
N PRO A 93 -39.24 -29.89 -1.16
CA PRO A 93 -38.89 -29.53 0.21
C PRO A 93 -38.60 -28.03 0.34
N LEU A 94 -39.14 -27.39 1.39
CA LEU A 94 -38.95 -25.97 1.67
C LEU A 94 -38.15 -25.83 2.97
N THR A 95 -37.07 -25.04 2.96
CA THR A 95 -36.32 -24.67 4.18
C THR A 95 -36.33 -23.17 4.34
N VAL A 96 -36.73 -22.73 5.53
CA VAL A 96 -36.89 -21.32 5.90
C VAL A 96 -35.96 -21.00 7.08
N GLY A 97 -35.37 -19.81 7.10
CA GLY A 97 -34.58 -19.32 8.23
C GLY A 97 -35.10 -17.97 8.72
N PHE A 98 -35.34 -17.84 10.02
CA PHE A 98 -35.72 -16.56 10.64
C PHE A 98 -34.47 -15.74 10.98
N TYR A 99 -34.36 -14.55 10.40
CA TYR A 99 -33.23 -13.65 10.54
C TYR A 99 -33.57 -12.47 11.44
N VAL A 100 -32.68 -12.12 12.37
CA VAL A 100 -32.85 -10.96 13.26
C VAL A 100 -31.74 -9.92 13.02
N PRO A 101 -32.07 -8.66 12.69
CA PRO A 101 -31.06 -7.66 12.33
C PRO A 101 -30.23 -7.17 13.52
N TRP A 102 -30.66 -7.43 14.75
CA TRP A 102 -29.99 -6.95 15.97
C TRP A 102 -28.95 -7.92 16.54
N ALA A 103 -28.72 -9.09 15.93
CA ALA A 103 -27.75 -10.07 16.42
C ALA A 103 -26.70 -10.42 15.35
N ASP A 104 -25.41 -10.16 15.63
CA ASP A 104 -24.32 -10.42 14.69
C ASP A 104 -24.17 -11.91 14.34
N ALA A 105 -24.41 -12.81 15.30
CA ALA A 105 -24.44 -14.25 15.05
C ALA A 105 -25.49 -14.63 13.98
N SER A 106 -26.64 -13.92 13.94
CA SER A 106 -27.68 -14.13 12.92
C SER A 106 -27.20 -13.76 11.52
N ARG A 107 -26.41 -12.69 11.42
CA ARG A 107 -25.78 -12.24 10.19
C ARG A 107 -24.73 -13.23 9.70
N VAL A 108 -23.86 -13.70 10.59
CA VAL A 108 -22.81 -14.68 10.27
C VAL A 108 -23.42 -16.01 9.82
N SER A 109 -24.47 -16.49 10.51
CA SER A 109 -25.21 -17.69 10.11
C SER A 109 -25.84 -17.50 8.72
N LEU A 110 -26.51 -16.38 8.47
CA LEU A 110 -27.09 -16.08 7.16
C LEU A 110 -26.01 -16.05 6.06
N GLU A 111 -24.90 -15.36 6.26
CA GLU A 111 -23.82 -15.26 5.27
C GLU A 111 -23.26 -16.63 4.87
N ARG A 112 -23.05 -17.52 5.85
CA ARG A 112 -22.54 -18.88 5.61
C ARG A 112 -23.57 -19.79 4.93
N HIS A 113 -24.85 -19.56 5.17
CA HIS A 113 -25.90 -20.55 4.85
C HIS A 113 -27.03 -20.05 3.95
N VAL A 114 -26.99 -18.79 3.47
CA VAL A 114 -28.01 -18.19 2.60
C VAL A 114 -28.31 -19.03 1.36
N GLY A 115 -27.30 -19.69 0.78
CA GLY A 115 -27.48 -20.56 -0.38
C GLY A 115 -28.23 -21.87 -0.11
N GLN A 116 -28.40 -22.25 1.16
CA GLN A 116 -29.12 -23.46 1.58
C GLN A 116 -30.62 -23.20 1.82
N LEU A 117 -30.98 -21.94 2.07
CA LEU A 117 -32.35 -21.51 2.31
C LEU A 117 -33.14 -21.39 0.99
N ASP A 118 -34.44 -21.65 1.06
CA ASP A 118 -35.37 -21.25 0.00
C ASP A 118 -36.04 -19.94 0.37
N TRP A 119 -36.45 -19.77 1.63
CA TRP A 119 -37.01 -18.53 2.16
C TRP A 119 -36.16 -18.00 3.34
N VAL A 120 -36.05 -16.69 3.45
CA VAL A 120 -35.52 -15.99 4.63
C VAL A 120 -36.58 -15.04 5.16
N VAL A 121 -36.75 -15.04 6.48
CA VAL A 121 -37.78 -14.27 7.19
C VAL A 121 -37.10 -13.25 8.08
N PRO A 122 -36.83 -12.02 7.59
CA PRO A 122 -36.14 -11.01 8.39
C PRO A 122 -37.11 -10.23 9.28
N ALA A 123 -36.76 -10.09 10.56
CA ALA A 123 -37.49 -9.33 11.58
C ALA A 123 -37.35 -7.81 11.38
N GLN A 124 -37.96 -7.28 10.32
CA GLN A 124 -37.79 -5.90 9.87
C GLN A 124 -38.88 -4.94 10.34
N PHE A 125 -40.06 -5.44 10.72
CA PHE A 125 -41.20 -4.60 11.09
C PHE A 125 -41.66 -4.88 12.51
N SER A 126 -41.71 -3.83 13.32
CA SER A 126 -42.36 -3.82 14.64
C SER A 126 -43.58 -2.91 14.63
N VAL A 127 -44.67 -3.34 15.27
CA VAL A 127 -45.90 -2.56 15.41
C VAL A 127 -46.34 -2.53 16.87
N THR A 128 -46.21 -1.38 17.51
CA THR A 128 -46.44 -1.25 18.97
C THR A 128 -47.03 0.10 19.39
N GLY A 129 -47.53 0.13 20.62
CA GLY A 129 -48.01 1.30 21.34
C GLY A 129 -49.45 1.71 20.99
N PRO A 130 -50.03 2.65 21.75
CA PRO A 130 -51.43 3.07 21.63
C PRO A 130 -51.74 3.83 20.32
N ARG A 131 -50.70 4.23 19.57
CA ARG A 131 -50.83 4.87 18.25
C ARG A 131 -50.55 3.91 17.09
N HIS A 132 -50.28 2.62 17.37
CA HIS A 132 -50.00 1.60 16.36
C HIS A 132 -48.81 1.97 15.47
N THR A 133 -47.71 2.41 16.10
CA THR A 133 -46.55 2.92 15.38
C THR A 133 -45.87 1.77 14.64
N ILE A 134 -45.69 1.90 13.33
CA ILE A 134 -45.00 0.91 12.49
C ILE A 134 -43.55 1.36 12.33
N VAL A 135 -42.61 0.61 12.88
CA VAL A 135 -41.17 0.85 12.74
C VAL A 135 -40.59 -0.18 11.79
N ARG A 136 -39.91 0.30 10.73
CA ARG A 136 -39.11 -0.55 9.85
C ARG A 136 -37.63 -0.30 10.13
N THR A 137 -36.89 -1.35 10.48
CA THR A 137 -35.44 -1.28 10.69
C THR A 137 -34.71 -1.56 9.36
N PRO A 138 -34.00 -0.59 8.75
CA PRO A 138 -33.18 -0.84 7.57
C PRO A 138 -31.97 -1.69 7.92
N ASP A 139 -31.57 -2.59 7.02
CA ASP A 139 -30.38 -3.43 7.21
C ASP A 139 -29.58 -3.55 5.90
N PRO A 140 -28.63 -2.63 5.67
CA PRO A 140 -27.77 -2.66 4.48
C PRO A 140 -26.87 -3.90 4.42
N ARG A 141 -26.52 -4.50 5.58
CA ARG A 141 -25.64 -5.68 5.65
C ARG A 141 -26.40 -6.92 5.18
N PHE A 142 -27.66 -7.09 5.58
CA PHE A 142 -28.56 -8.11 5.03
C PHE A 142 -28.69 -8.00 3.51
N ASP A 143 -28.90 -6.78 2.99
CA ASP A 143 -29.02 -6.54 1.56
C ASP A 143 -27.74 -6.93 0.80
N ALA A 144 -26.56 -6.65 1.37
CA ALA A 144 -25.27 -7.04 0.79
C ALA A 144 -25.08 -8.57 0.74
N ILE A 145 -25.46 -9.29 1.80
CA ILE A 145 -25.40 -10.76 1.84
C ILE A 145 -26.29 -11.38 0.77
N LEU A 146 -27.53 -10.90 0.64
CA LEU A 146 -28.44 -11.34 -0.42
C LEU A 146 -27.91 -10.98 -1.81
N ALA A 147 -27.21 -9.85 -1.94
CA ALA A 147 -26.64 -9.43 -3.22
C ALA A 147 -25.50 -10.34 -3.68
N ALA A 148 -24.66 -10.77 -2.73
CA ALA A 148 -23.53 -11.66 -2.96
C ALA A 148 -23.92 -13.14 -3.13
N SER A 149 -25.10 -13.55 -2.66
CA SER A 149 -25.53 -14.96 -2.70
C SER A 149 -25.72 -15.49 -4.14
N PRO A 150 -25.10 -16.63 -4.50
CA PRO A 150 -25.30 -17.28 -5.80
C PRO A 150 -26.74 -17.77 -6.04
N LYS A 151 -27.46 -18.13 -4.97
CA LYS A 151 -28.86 -18.54 -4.99
C LYS A 151 -29.63 -17.64 -4.03
N ARG A 152 -30.33 -16.64 -4.57
CA ARG A 152 -31.13 -15.72 -3.74
C ARG A 152 -32.38 -16.42 -3.19
N PRO A 153 -32.55 -16.52 -1.86
CA PRO A 153 -33.80 -16.99 -1.27
C PRO A 153 -34.92 -15.97 -1.47
N ALA A 154 -36.17 -16.42 -1.38
CA ALA A 154 -37.33 -15.54 -1.31
C ALA A 154 -37.37 -14.84 0.05
N VAL A 155 -37.58 -13.53 0.05
CA VAL A 155 -37.64 -12.73 1.30
C VAL A 155 -39.09 -12.54 1.71
N LEU A 156 -39.43 -12.93 2.94
CA LEU A 156 -40.74 -12.70 3.55
C LEU A 156 -40.55 -11.94 4.87
N PRO A 157 -40.56 -10.60 4.88
CA PRO A 157 -40.36 -9.84 6.10
C PRO A 157 -41.35 -10.23 7.20
N MET A 158 -40.89 -10.29 8.43
CA MET A 158 -41.72 -10.56 9.60
C MET A 158 -42.30 -9.26 10.16
N VAL A 159 -43.57 -9.29 10.52
CA VAL A 159 -44.30 -8.21 11.19
C VAL A 159 -44.68 -8.70 12.58
N GLN A 160 -44.06 -8.09 13.59
CA GLN A 160 -44.16 -8.52 14.99
C GLN A 160 -44.69 -7.40 15.89
N ASN A 161 -45.28 -7.75 17.03
CA ASN A 161 -45.79 -6.82 18.04
C ASN A 161 -44.86 -6.72 19.25
N THR A 162 -43.55 -6.54 19.02
CA THR A 162 -42.55 -6.38 20.09
C THR A 162 -41.83 -5.04 20.01
N ALA A 163 -41.60 -4.40 21.15
CA ALA A 163 -40.73 -3.24 21.31
C ALA A 163 -39.80 -3.48 22.49
N ASP A 164 -38.51 -3.18 22.32
CA ASP A 164 -37.48 -3.32 23.35
C ASP A 164 -37.42 -4.73 24.00
N GLY A 165 -37.81 -5.78 23.25
CA GLY A 165 -37.83 -7.17 23.70
C GLY A 165 -39.12 -7.62 24.39
N ASP A 166 -40.05 -6.69 24.67
CA ASP A 166 -41.33 -7.00 25.30
C ASP A 166 -42.47 -7.12 24.28
N TRP A 167 -43.39 -8.05 24.50
CA TRP A 167 -44.58 -8.24 23.66
C TRP A 167 -45.71 -7.27 24.02
N ASP A 168 -46.17 -6.49 23.04
CA ASP A 168 -47.29 -5.56 23.18
C ASP A 168 -48.62 -6.23 22.74
N GLY A 169 -49.11 -7.14 23.57
CA GLY A 169 -50.37 -7.84 23.33
C GLY A 169 -51.59 -6.91 23.32
N ALA A 170 -51.61 -5.91 24.21
CA ALA A 170 -52.74 -4.98 24.35
C ALA A 170 -52.82 -3.98 23.18
N GLY A 171 -51.68 -3.40 22.77
CA GLY A 171 -51.60 -2.52 21.61
C GLY A 171 -51.91 -3.24 20.31
N ALA A 172 -51.44 -4.48 20.15
CA ALA A 172 -51.79 -5.33 19.02
C ALA A 172 -53.29 -5.66 18.99
N ALA A 173 -53.90 -6.03 20.12
CA ALA A 173 -55.34 -6.26 20.20
C ALA A 173 -56.17 -5.03 19.78
N ALA A 174 -55.79 -3.84 20.25
CA ALA A 174 -56.44 -2.59 19.87
C ALA A 174 -56.30 -2.30 18.37
N LEU A 175 -55.12 -2.52 17.79
CA LEU A 175 -54.88 -2.40 16.34
C LEU A 175 -55.78 -3.34 15.56
N LEU A 176 -55.81 -4.61 15.97
CA LEU A 176 -56.56 -5.66 15.31
C LEU A 176 -58.06 -5.37 15.33
N HIS A 177 -58.58 -4.75 16.40
CA HIS A 177 -60.00 -4.41 16.50
C HIS A 177 -60.40 -3.27 15.55
N ASP A 178 -59.54 -2.26 15.34
CA ASP A 178 -59.83 -1.09 14.50
C ASP A 178 -59.64 -1.38 12.99
N PRO A 179 -60.71 -1.38 12.16
CA PRO A 179 -60.60 -1.60 10.72
C PRO A 179 -59.72 -0.57 9.98
N LYS A 180 -59.66 0.68 10.46
CA LYS A 180 -58.80 1.71 9.85
C LYS A 180 -57.33 1.42 10.15
N ALA A 181 -57.02 1.03 11.37
CA ALA A 181 -55.65 0.66 11.77
C ALA A 181 -55.16 -0.58 11.01
N ARG A 182 -56.00 -1.63 10.90
CA ARG A 182 -55.71 -2.80 10.06
C ARG A 182 -55.43 -2.42 8.61
N ARG A 183 -56.28 -1.57 8.02
CA ARG A 183 -56.10 -1.13 6.63
C ARG A 183 -54.81 -0.35 6.43
N MET A 184 -54.49 0.56 7.35
CA MET A 184 -53.24 1.33 7.31
C MET A 184 -52.01 0.43 7.42
N LEU A 185 -52.04 -0.60 8.27
CA LEU A 185 -50.98 -1.60 8.37
C LEU A 185 -50.82 -2.36 7.04
N ILE A 186 -51.93 -2.85 6.45
CA ILE A 186 -51.93 -3.55 5.16
C ILE A 186 -51.36 -2.66 4.03
N ASP A 187 -51.77 -1.40 3.96
CA ASP A 187 -51.31 -0.50 2.91
C ASP A 187 -49.82 -0.15 3.08
N THR A 188 -49.36 0.08 4.32
CA THR A 188 -47.96 0.42 4.63
C THR A 188 -47.02 -0.75 4.32
N ILE A 189 -47.33 -1.95 4.82
CA ILE A 189 -46.53 -3.15 4.55
C ILE A 189 -46.57 -3.48 3.06
N GLY A 190 -47.75 -3.39 2.42
CA GLY A 190 -47.92 -3.64 0.98
C GLY A 190 -47.03 -2.77 0.10
N GLN A 191 -46.91 -1.47 0.41
CA GLN A 191 -45.99 -0.56 -0.30
C GLN A 191 -44.53 -1.01 -0.14
N SER A 192 -44.12 -1.38 1.08
CA SER A 192 -42.76 -1.86 1.30
C SER A 192 -42.48 -3.18 0.57
N LEU A 193 -43.43 -4.13 0.52
CA LEU A 193 -43.25 -5.41 -0.19
C LEU A 193 -43.05 -5.23 -1.70
N VAL A 194 -43.64 -4.18 -2.29
CA VAL A 194 -43.42 -3.82 -3.69
C VAL A 194 -42.04 -3.19 -3.88
N GLN A 195 -41.67 -2.23 -3.02
CA GLN A 195 -40.39 -1.53 -3.08
C GLN A 195 -39.20 -2.48 -2.92
N THR A 196 -39.26 -3.42 -1.98
CA THR A 196 -38.18 -4.38 -1.71
C THR A 196 -38.24 -5.63 -2.57
N LYS A 197 -39.26 -5.77 -3.43
CA LYS A 197 -39.52 -6.98 -4.24
C LYS A 197 -39.65 -8.26 -3.39
N ALA A 198 -40.12 -8.15 -2.15
CA ALA A 198 -40.36 -9.28 -1.26
C ALA A 198 -41.42 -10.24 -1.82
N ALA A 199 -41.32 -11.54 -1.50
CA ALA A 199 -42.24 -12.57 -1.99
C ALA A 199 -43.54 -12.67 -1.17
N GLY A 200 -43.56 -12.13 0.04
CA GLY A 200 -44.69 -12.19 0.95
C GLY A 200 -44.35 -11.61 2.32
N VAL A 201 -45.12 -11.97 3.33
CA VAL A 201 -44.94 -11.55 4.72
C VAL A 201 -45.22 -12.70 5.68
N VAL A 202 -44.57 -12.69 6.84
CA VAL A 202 -44.90 -13.52 8.00
C VAL A 202 -45.46 -12.61 9.10
N PHE A 203 -46.71 -12.80 9.49
CA PHE A 203 -47.26 -12.13 10.68
C PHE A 203 -46.96 -12.96 11.92
N ASP A 204 -46.36 -12.32 12.91
CA ASP A 204 -45.91 -12.93 14.16
C ASP A 204 -46.40 -12.12 15.35
N PHE A 205 -47.72 -12.20 15.58
CA PHE A 205 -48.37 -11.49 16.68
C PHE A 205 -48.59 -12.45 17.85
N GLU A 206 -47.84 -12.23 18.91
CA GLU A 206 -47.82 -13.06 20.11
C GLU A 206 -48.41 -12.34 21.33
N SER A 207 -48.62 -13.09 22.42
CA SER A 207 -49.21 -12.59 23.68
C SER A 207 -50.57 -11.89 23.49
N LEU A 208 -51.36 -12.31 22.49
CA LEU A 208 -52.67 -11.74 22.21
C LEU A 208 -53.74 -12.26 23.21
N PRO A 209 -54.65 -11.40 23.70
CA PRO A 209 -55.83 -11.86 24.42
C PRO A 209 -56.71 -12.74 23.53
N ALA A 210 -57.25 -13.84 24.06
CA ALA A 210 -58.04 -14.83 23.31
C ALA A 210 -59.18 -14.21 22.46
N GLY A 211 -59.85 -13.16 22.98
CA GLY A 211 -60.90 -12.43 22.26
C GLY A 211 -60.45 -11.77 20.95
N SER A 212 -59.15 -11.49 20.80
CA SER A 212 -58.57 -10.76 19.66
C SER A 212 -58.17 -11.68 18.50
N LEU A 213 -58.15 -13.01 18.70
CA LEU A 213 -57.74 -13.97 17.66
C LEU A 213 -58.69 -13.97 16.45
N ASN A 214 -59.97 -13.64 16.66
CA ASN A 214 -60.93 -13.44 15.57
C ASN A 214 -60.54 -12.27 14.67
N ASP A 215 -60.16 -11.15 15.28
CA ASP A 215 -59.75 -9.93 14.61
C ASP A 215 -58.40 -10.11 13.92
N TYR A 216 -57.50 -10.89 14.51
CA TYR A 216 -56.24 -11.30 13.84
C TYR A 216 -56.51 -12.07 12.55
N ARG A 217 -57.41 -13.05 12.57
CA ARG A 217 -57.80 -13.78 11.34
C ARG A 217 -58.47 -12.86 10.31
N THR A 218 -59.16 -11.81 10.76
CA THR A 218 -59.74 -10.79 9.87
C THR A 218 -58.65 -9.99 9.18
N LEU A 219 -57.63 -9.52 9.91
CA LEU A 219 -56.44 -8.88 9.32
C LEU A 219 -55.81 -9.77 8.24
N LEU A 220 -55.57 -11.05 8.55
CA LEU A 220 -54.92 -11.99 7.62
C LEU A 220 -55.73 -12.18 6.32
N ARG A 221 -57.06 -12.29 6.42
CA ARG A 221 -57.95 -12.36 5.24
C ARG A 221 -57.92 -11.06 4.43
N GLU A 222 -58.04 -9.92 5.10
CA GLU A 222 -58.01 -8.59 4.46
C GLU A 222 -56.68 -8.37 3.72
N ALA A 223 -55.55 -8.72 4.35
CA ALA A 223 -54.22 -8.66 3.77
C ALA A 223 -54.09 -9.58 2.54
N ARG A 224 -54.57 -10.82 2.65
CA ARG A 224 -54.54 -11.80 1.55
C ARG A 224 -55.37 -11.33 0.36
N THR A 225 -56.55 -10.77 0.58
CA THR A 225 -57.37 -10.17 -0.48
C THR A 225 -56.67 -8.95 -1.10
N ALA A 226 -56.08 -8.07 -0.28
CA ALA A 226 -55.43 -6.86 -0.75
C ALA A 226 -54.17 -7.16 -1.59
N TRP A 227 -53.39 -8.18 -1.24
CA TRP A 227 -52.12 -8.47 -1.90
C TRP A 227 -52.16 -9.66 -2.88
N ALA A 228 -53.29 -10.36 -3.02
CA ALA A 228 -53.47 -11.39 -4.05
C ALA A 228 -53.19 -10.88 -5.49
N PRO A 229 -53.65 -9.67 -5.91
CA PRO A 229 -53.30 -9.13 -7.23
C PRO A 229 -51.80 -8.83 -7.41
N LEU A 230 -51.07 -8.64 -6.31
CA LEU A 230 -49.63 -8.38 -6.29
C LEU A 230 -48.79 -9.67 -6.23
N GLY A 231 -49.44 -10.83 -6.15
CA GLY A 231 -48.78 -12.13 -6.02
C GLY A 231 -47.97 -12.29 -4.74
N LYS A 232 -48.32 -11.59 -3.65
CA LYS A 232 -47.60 -11.68 -2.37
C LYS A 232 -48.24 -12.73 -1.46
N LEU A 233 -47.40 -13.55 -0.83
CA LEU A 233 -47.85 -14.55 0.15
C LEU A 233 -48.21 -13.89 1.48
N VAL A 234 -49.30 -14.34 2.10
CA VAL A 234 -49.67 -14.00 3.48
C VAL A 234 -49.54 -15.24 4.34
N THR A 235 -48.60 -15.20 5.29
CA THR A 235 -48.34 -16.31 6.21
C THR A 235 -48.37 -15.81 7.64
N ALA A 236 -48.54 -16.72 8.60
CA ALA A 236 -48.55 -16.39 10.01
C ALA A 236 -47.91 -17.51 10.84
N THR A 237 -47.31 -17.15 11.97
CA THR A 237 -46.92 -18.07 13.04
C THR A 237 -48.11 -18.39 13.93
N VAL A 238 -48.13 -19.61 14.48
CA VAL A 238 -49.12 -20.05 15.47
C VAL A 238 -48.44 -20.94 16.50
N PRO A 239 -48.81 -20.81 17.80
CA PRO A 239 -48.32 -21.69 18.85
C PRO A 239 -48.96 -23.08 18.74
N VAL A 240 -48.29 -24.07 19.33
CA VAL A 240 -48.84 -25.42 19.54
C VAL A 240 -49.47 -25.54 20.93
N GLY A 241 -50.39 -26.48 21.12
CA GLY A 241 -50.95 -26.82 22.43
C GLY A 241 -51.92 -25.79 23.03
N ASP A 242 -52.14 -24.64 22.40
CA ASP A 242 -53.12 -23.63 22.85
C ASP A 242 -54.48 -23.83 22.16
N ALA A 243 -55.51 -24.12 22.96
CA ALA A 243 -56.86 -24.40 22.49
C ALA A 243 -57.57 -23.16 21.90
N ASP A 244 -57.15 -21.94 22.27
CA ASP A 244 -57.73 -20.70 21.74
C ASP A 244 -57.32 -20.47 20.28
N TRP A 245 -56.19 -21.05 19.85
CA TRP A 245 -55.67 -20.96 18.48
C TRP A 245 -56.27 -22.03 17.57
N ASN A 246 -57.40 -21.69 16.93
CA ASN A 246 -58.04 -22.57 15.94
C ASN A 246 -57.21 -22.68 14.64
N LEU A 247 -56.33 -23.68 14.58
CA LEU A 247 -55.39 -23.92 13.48
C LEU A 247 -56.08 -24.01 12.12
N LYS A 248 -57.22 -24.71 12.03
CA LYS A 248 -57.99 -24.84 10.79
C LYS A 248 -58.45 -23.49 10.24
N ALA A 249 -58.91 -22.60 11.12
CA ALA A 249 -59.39 -21.29 10.73
C ALA A 249 -58.24 -20.33 10.36
N PHE A 250 -57.10 -20.40 11.05
CA PHE A 250 -55.90 -19.66 10.66
C PHE A 250 -55.35 -20.14 9.32
N ALA A 251 -55.30 -21.45 9.09
CA ALA A 251 -54.94 -22.03 7.80
C ALA A 251 -55.91 -21.60 6.68
N GLY A 252 -57.18 -21.33 6.98
CA GLY A 252 -58.13 -20.75 6.01
C GLY A 252 -57.83 -19.29 5.64
N ALA A 253 -57.21 -18.53 6.55
CA ALA A 253 -56.91 -17.11 6.38
C ALA A 253 -55.54 -16.85 5.72
N THR A 254 -54.62 -17.81 5.71
CA THR A 254 -53.26 -17.68 5.18
C THR A 254 -52.97 -18.57 3.97
N ASP A 255 -51.88 -18.31 3.26
CA ASP A 255 -51.35 -19.19 2.22
C ASP A 255 -50.56 -20.35 2.82
N ARG A 256 -49.77 -20.08 3.87
CA ARG A 256 -49.08 -21.08 4.70
C ARG A 256 -49.11 -20.69 6.17
N LEU A 257 -48.95 -21.69 7.04
CA LEU A 257 -48.98 -21.55 8.49
C LEU A 257 -47.68 -22.10 9.08
N PHE A 258 -46.96 -21.27 9.84
CA PHE A 258 -45.76 -21.66 10.57
C PHE A 258 -46.18 -22.20 11.94
N LEU A 259 -46.00 -23.49 12.16
CA LEU A 259 -46.29 -24.14 13.43
C LEU A 259 -45.05 -24.04 14.32
N MET A 260 -45.14 -23.30 15.43
CA MET A 260 -44.05 -23.14 16.40
C MET A 260 -44.02 -24.35 17.34
N ASP A 261 -43.52 -25.49 16.85
CA ASP A 261 -43.52 -26.77 17.56
C ASP A 261 -42.30 -26.90 18.46
N TYR A 262 -42.15 -25.95 19.37
CA TYR A 262 -41.11 -25.85 20.40
C TYR A 262 -41.68 -25.08 21.60
N ASP A 263 -40.86 -24.77 22.61
CA ASP A 263 -41.29 -24.08 23.84
C ASP A 263 -42.34 -24.86 24.66
N GLN A 264 -42.23 -26.19 24.71
CA GLN A 264 -42.93 -27.03 25.71
C GLN A 264 -42.63 -26.52 27.13
N HIS A 265 -41.38 -26.13 27.35
CA HIS A 265 -40.87 -25.41 28.52
C HIS A 265 -40.17 -24.15 28.01
N TRP A 266 -40.50 -22.98 28.57
CA TRP A 266 -40.11 -21.65 28.09
C TRP A 266 -39.81 -20.70 29.26
N GLN A 267 -39.43 -19.44 29.00
CA GLN A 267 -38.91 -18.53 30.04
C GLN A 267 -39.84 -18.32 31.25
N GLY A 268 -41.16 -18.39 31.05
CA GLY A 268 -42.18 -18.24 32.11
C GLY A 268 -42.70 -19.56 32.69
N GLY A 269 -42.14 -20.70 32.28
CA GLY A 269 -42.52 -22.04 32.75
C GLY A 269 -41.48 -22.70 33.67
N GLU A 270 -41.77 -23.93 34.10
CA GLU A 270 -40.85 -24.76 34.90
C GLU A 270 -39.71 -25.34 34.04
N PRO A 271 -38.52 -25.62 34.61
CA PRO A 271 -37.40 -26.21 33.86
C PRO A 271 -37.75 -27.57 33.24
N GLY A 272 -37.36 -27.79 31.99
CA GLY A 272 -37.59 -29.05 31.28
C GLY A 272 -37.20 -29.02 29.81
N PRO A 273 -37.38 -30.15 29.09
CA PRO A 273 -37.04 -30.25 27.67
C PRO A 273 -37.85 -29.26 26.83
N ILE A 274 -37.16 -28.46 26.02
CA ILE A 274 -37.76 -27.39 25.21
C ILE A 274 -38.74 -27.96 24.18
N ALA A 275 -38.41 -29.10 23.57
CA ALA A 275 -39.29 -29.80 22.65
C ALA A 275 -39.06 -31.31 22.78
N ALA A 276 -39.65 -31.96 23.78
CA ALA A 276 -39.50 -33.41 23.92
C ALA A 276 -40.07 -34.11 22.67
N GLN A 277 -39.32 -35.02 22.05
CA GLN A 277 -39.67 -35.71 20.81
C GLN A 277 -41.08 -36.33 20.83
N GLY A 278 -41.48 -36.87 21.96
CA GLY A 278 -42.82 -37.44 22.14
C GLY A 278 -43.94 -36.40 22.19
N TRP A 279 -43.67 -35.21 22.77
CA TRP A 279 -44.58 -34.07 22.78
C TRP A 279 -44.67 -33.43 21.39
N PHE A 280 -43.53 -33.16 20.76
CA PHE A 280 -43.43 -32.64 19.39
C PHE A 280 -44.27 -33.47 18.40
N LEU A 281 -44.07 -34.80 18.41
CA LEU A 281 -44.83 -35.69 17.52
C LEU A 281 -46.35 -35.70 17.81
N ARG A 282 -46.78 -35.43 19.04
CA ARG A 282 -48.22 -35.29 19.35
C ARG A 282 -48.77 -33.98 18.79
N GLN A 283 -48.09 -32.85 19.03
CA GLN A 283 -48.50 -31.55 18.51
C GLN A 283 -48.57 -31.55 16.98
N LEU A 284 -47.55 -32.10 16.31
CA LEU A 284 -47.54 -32.27 14.87
C LEU A 284 -48.72 -33.12 14.37
N ARG A 285 -49.04 -34.23 15.05
CA ARG A 285 -50.19 -35.08 14.66
C ARG A 285 -51.50 -34.34 14.82
N ASP A 286 -51.68 -33.62 15.93
CA ASP A 286 -52.89 -32.87 16.22
C ASP A 286 -53.08 -31.74 15.21
N ALA A 287 -52.01 -31.02 14.85
CA ALA A 287 -52.03 -30.01 13.79
C ALA A 287 -52.42 -30.61 12.43
N LEU A 288 -51.90 -31.80 12.09
CA LEU A 288 -52.22 -32.50 10.83
C LEU A 288 -53.65 -33.05 10.76
N THR A 289 -54.40 -33.09 11.85
CA THR A 289 -55.85 -33.35 11.82
C THR A 289 -56.65 -32.12 11.39
N GLN A 290 -56.07 -30.92 11.49
CA GLN A 290 -56.74 -29.64 11.28
C GLN A 290 -56.27 -28.90 10.03
N VAL A 291 -55.01 -29.09 9.63
CA VAL A 291 -54.34 -28.34 8.55
C VAL A 291 -53.74 -29.31 7.54
N ASP A 292 -53.91 -29.01 6.25
CA ASP A 292 -53.30 -29.78 5.16
C ASP A 292 -51.77 -29.71 5.22
N ARG A 293 -51.12 -30.86 4.93
CA ARG A 293 -49.65 -31.01 4.96
C ARG A 293 -48.91 -29.96 4.14
N ASP A 294 -49.44 -29.59 2.98
CA ASP A 294 -48.80 -28.64 2.06
C ASP A 294 -48.92 -27.18 2.52
N LYS A 295 -49.82 -26.88 3.47
CA LYS A 295 -49.96 -25.56 4.09
C LYS A 295 -49.09 -25.37 5.33
N LEU A 296 -48.67 -26.46 5.97
CA LEU A 296 -47.89 -26.41 7.20
C LEU A 296 -46.40 -26.17 6.89
N VAL A 297 -45.79 -25.23 7.60
CA VAL A 297 -44.34 -25.09 7.72
C VAL A 297 -44.00 -25.37 9.17
N LEU A 298 -43.23 -26.43 9.43
CA LEU A 298 -42.89 -26.83 10.78
C LEU A 298 -41.67 -26.05 11.25
N ALA A 299 -41.84 -25.13 12.20
CA ALA A 299 -40.73 -24.40 12.78
C ALA A 299 -40.12 -25.23 13.91
N VAL A 300 -38.80 -25.42 13.83
CA VAL A 300 -37.96 -26.11 14.81
C VAL A 300 -37.05 -25.11 15.51
N GLY A 301 -36.83 -25.32 16.80
CA GLY A 301 -35.93 -24.50 17.61
C GLY A 301 -34.50 -25.03 17.57
N SER A 302 -33.53 -24.14 17.61
CA SER A 302 -32.17 -24.50 18.04
C SER A 302 -31.60 -23.38 18.89
N TYR A 303 -31.81 -23.52 20.19
CA TYR A 303 -31.42 -22.61 21.27
C TYR A 303 -31.48 -23.38 22.59
N ALA A 304 -31.17 -22.70 23.69
CA ALA A 304 -31.23 -23.23 25.05
C ALA A 304 -31.93 -22.24 26.00
N TYR A 305 -32.32 -22.74 27.16
CA TYR A 305 -32.79 -21.93 28.28
C TYR A 305 -32.01 -22.29 29.53
N ASP A 306 -31.62 -21.28 30.30
CA ASP A 306 -31.00 -21.41 31.61
C ASP A 306 -31.96 -20.93 32.70
N TRP A 307 -32.52 -21.85 33.47
CA TRP A 307 -33.40 -21.54 34.60
C TRP A 307 -32.61 -21.34 35.89
N HIS A 308 -32.80 -20.19 36.53
CA HIS A 308 -32.19 -19.84 37.82
C HIS A 308 -33.04 -18.81 38.58
N GLY A 309 -33.00 -18.84 39.91
CA GLY A 309 -33.61 -17.78 40.74
C GLY A 309 -35.11 -17.52 40.53
N GLY A 310 -35.86 -18.47 39.95
CA GLY A 310 -37.27 -18.31 39.60
C GLY A 310 -37.54 -17.58 38.27
N ARG A 311 -36.51 -17.39 37.44
CA ARG A 311 -36.58 -16.87 36.06
C ARG A 311 -35.80 -17.79 35.11
N ALA A 312 -35.85 -17.50 33.81
CA ALA A 312 -35.01 -18.16 32.82
C ALA A 312 -34.52 -17.21 31.75
N ASP A 313 -33.27 -17.39 31.36
CA ASP A 313 -32.60 -16.65 30.29
C ASP A 313 -32.54 -17.51 29.02
N ALA A 314 -32.83 -16.90 27.87
CA ALA A 314 -32.68 -17.55 26.57
C ALA A 314 -31.23 -17.48 26.10
N LEU A 315 -30.67 -18.61 25.71
CA LEU A 315 -29.30 -18.75 25.26
C LEU A 315 -29.26 -19.32 23.83
N SER A 316 -28.29 -18.90 23.04
CA SER A 316 -27.83 -19.65 21.87
C SER A 316 -27.18 -20.97 22.31
N LEU A 317 -27.05 -21.93 21.37
CA LEU A 317 -26.31 -23.17 21.64
C LEU A 317 -24.85 -22.89 21.98
N GLU A 318 -24.28 -21.85 21.38
CA GLU A 318 -22.92 -21.42 21.66
C GLU A 318 -22.74 -20.91 23.09
N GLU A 319 -23.63 -20.03 23.55
CA GLU A 319 -23.64 -19.56 24.94
C GLU A 319 -23.86 -20.72 25.93
N ALA A 320 -24.71 -21.69 25.59
CA ALA A 320 -24.90 -22.89 26.41
C ALA A 320 -23.63 -23.78 26.45
N TRP A 321 -22.89 -23.90 25.35
CA TRP A 321 -21.61 -24.61 25.33
C TRP A 321 -20.53 -23.86 26.12
N LEU A 322 -20.50 -22.53 26.03
CA LEU A 322 -19.60 -21.68 26.82
C LEU A 322 -19.90 -21.81 28.32
N ALA A 323 -21.17 -21.70 28.73
CA ALA A 323 -21.58 -21.90 30.11
C ALA A 323 -21.18 -23.29 30.63
N ALA A 324 -21.37 -24.35 29.84
CA ALA A 324 -20.91 -25.69 30.20
C ALA A 324 -19.38 -25.81 30.27
N HIS A 325 -18.66 -25.14 29.37
CA HIS A 325 -17.20 -25.09 29.36
C HIS A 325 -16.64 -24.41 30.61
N ASP A 326 -17.14 -23.23 30.92
CA ASP A 326 -16.67 -22.39 32.04
C ASP A 326 -17.03 -22.97 33.40
N SER A 327 -18.21 -23.57 33.50
CA SER A 327 -18.65 -24.24 34.72
C SER A 327 -18.02 -25.62 34.89
N GLY A 328 -17.40 -26.18 33.83
CA GLY A 328 -16.93 -27.56 33.78
C GLY A 328 -18.05 -28.61 33.82
N ALA A 329 -19.29 -28.22 33.49
CA ALA A 329 -20.43 -29.12 33.49
C ALA A 329 -20.41 -30.05 32.28
N THR A 330 -20.85 -31.30 32.47
CA THR A 330 -20.96 -32.27 31.37
C THR A 330 -22.36 -32.25 30.79
N ILE A 331 -22.45 -31.99 29.48
CA ILE A 331 -23.72 -32.05 28.73
C ILE A 331 -24.14 -33.51 28.56
N ALA A 332 -25.39 -33.81 28.94
CA ALA A 332 -25.98 -35.13 28.84
C ALA A 332 -27.19 -35.13 27.89
N PHE A 333 -27.23 -36.07 26.95
CA PHE A 333 -28.40 -36.33 26.11
C PHE A 333 -29.42 -37.18 26.86
N ASP A 334 -30.66 -36.70 27.02
CA ASP A 334 -31.73 -37.46 27.65
C ASP A 334 -32.47 -38.35 26.63
N PRO A 335 -32.34 -39.70 26.67
CA PRO A 335 -33.00 -40.58 25.71
C PRO A 335 -34.51 -40.71 25.92
N ALA A 336 -35.11 -40.06 26.92
CA ALA A 336 -36.56 -40.04 27.11
C ALA A 336 -37.22 -38.89 26.34
N SER A 337 -36.62 -37.69 26.41
CA SER A 337 -37.07 -36.50 25.67
C SER A 337 -36.42 -36.37 24.29
N GLY A 338 -35.17 -36.80 24.12
CA GLY A 338 -34.35 -36.54 22.94
C GLY A 338 -33.75 -35.14 22.90
N ASN A 339 -33.72 -34.43 24.03
CA ASN A 339 -33.06 -33.12 24.21
C ASN A 339 -31.82 -33.29 25.10
N SER A 340 -30.86 -32.37 24.96
CA SER A 340 -29.66 -32.35 25.81
C SER A 340 -29.83 -31.38 26.98
N HIS A 341 -29.12 -31.63 28.09
CA HIS A 341 -29.20 -30.80 29.28
C HIS A 341 -27.93 -30.87 30.14
N PHE A 342 -27.76 -29.88 31.02
CA PHE A 342 -26.77 -29.88 32.10
C PHE A 342 -27.24 -28.96 33.24
N ALA A 343 -26.51 -28.97 34.36
CA ALA A 343 -26.77 -28.08 35.48
C ALA A 343 -25.46 -27.66 36.14
N TYR A 344 -25.41 -26.46 36.68
CA TYR A 344 -24.25 -25.91 37.39
C TYR A 344 -24.66 -25.00 38.55
N GLN A 345 -23.69 -24.55 39.33
CA GLN A 345 -23.86 -23.50 40.34
C GLN A 345 -22.94 -22.33 40.00
N ASP A 346 -23.45 -21.11 40.14
CA ASP A 346 -22.68 -19.87 39.92
C ASP A 346 -21.82 -19.50 41.15
N ASP A 347 -21.06 -18.42 41.04
CA ASP A 347 -20.19 -17.91 42.11
C ASP A 347 -20.96 -17.44 43.36
N ALA A 348 -22.26 -17.17 43.24
CA ALA A 348 -23.15 -16.81 44.33
C ALA A 348 -23.81 -18.04 45.01
N GLY A 349 -23.55 -19.26 44.50
CA GLY A 349 -24.17 -20.50 44.96
C GLY A 349 -25.60 -20.71 44.46
N GLN A 350 -26.07 -19.91 43.51
CA GLN A 350 -27.33 -20.09 42.81
C GLN A 350 -27.22 -21.24 41.82
N ARG A 351 -28.27 -22.05 41.72
CA ARG A 351 -28.34 -23.20 40.80
C ARG A 351 -28.94 -22.77 39.46
N HIS A 352 -28.34 -23.29 38.41
CA HIS A 352 -28.72 -23.16 37.01
C HIS A 352 -29.07 -24.53 36.43
N ASP A 353 -30.22 -24.64 35.77
CA ASP A 353 -30.67 -25.83 35.05
C ASP A 353 -30.86 -25.49 33.57
N VAL A 354 -30.01 -26.05 32.70
CA VAL A 354 -29.96 -25.71 31.28
C VAL A 354 -30.47 -26.86 30.41
N TRP A 355 -31.44 -26.57 29.55
CA TRP A 355 -31.92 -27.49 28.50
C TRP A 355 -31.69 -26.89 27.12
N MET A 356 -31.37 -27.71 26.13
CA MET A 356 -31.00 -27.25 24.79
C MET A 356 -31.56 -28.12 23.67
N LEU A 357 -31.82 -27.47 22.52
CA LEU A 357 -32.17 -28.08 21.23
C LEU A 357 -30.97 -28.05 20.29
N ASP A 358 -30.10 -29.04 20.42
CA ASP A 358 -28.95 -29.26 19.54
C ASP A 358 -29.35 -29.98 18.23
N ALA A 359 -28.38 -30.15 17.33
CA ALA A 359 -28.63 -30.80 16.04
C ALA A 359 -29.14 -32.26 16.18
N ALA A 360 -28.79 -32.96 17.26
CA ALA A 360 -29.32 -34.30 17.50
C ALA A 360 -30.83 -34.28 17.72
N SER A 361 -31.31 -33.28 18.47
CA SER A 361 -32.73 -33.02 18.71
C SER A 361 -33.44 -32.67 17.39
N VAL A 362 -32.91 -31.67 16.67
CA VAL A 362 -33.48 -31.17 15.40
C VAL A 362 -33.52 -32.28 14.32
N TRP A 363 -32.50 -33.12 14.21
CA TRP A 363 -32.51 -34.23 13.27
C TRP A 363 -33.68 -35.21 13.51
N ASN A 364 -33.97 -35.50 14.77
CA ASN A 364 -35.09 -36.37 15.13
C ASN A 364 -36.45 -35.74 14.82
N GLU A 365 -36.60 -34.44 15.01
CA GLU A 365 -37.77 -33.64 14.64
C GLU A 365 -37.97 -33.64 13.11
N LEU A 366 -36.89 -33.46 12.35
CA LEU A 366 -36.91 -33.52 10.88
C LEU A 366 -37.31 -34.91 10.36
N LEU A 367 -36.84 -35.98 10.99
CA LEU A 367 -37.29 -37.33 10.66
C LEU A 367 -38.78 -37.53 10.96
N ALA A 368 -39.29 -36.97 12.06
CA ALA A 368 -40.71 -36.98 12.38
C ALA A 368 -41.54 -36.19 11.36
N ALA A 369 -41.06 -35.03 10.91
CA ALA A 369 -41.67 -34.22 9.86
C ALA A 369 -41.80 -35.01 8.55
N ARG A 370 -40.70 -35.63 8.09
CA ARG A 370 -40.70 -36.46 6.87
C ARG A 370 -41.65 -37.64 7.00
N ALA A 371 -41.59 -38.37 8.11
CA ALA A 371 -42.44 -39.55 8.32
C ALA A 371 -43.94 -39.19 8.37
N SER A 372 -44.27 -37.95 8.76
CA SER A 372 -45.62 -37.40 8.80
C SER A 372 -46.08 -36.77 7.46
N GLY A 373 -45.17 -36.67 6.49
CA GLY A 373 -45.43 -36.12 5.16
C GLY A 373 -45.37 -34.60 5.08
N VAL A 374 -44.73 -33.92 6.04
CA VAL A 374 -44.52 -32.47 6.02
C VAL A 374 -43.18 -32.18 5.34
N GLY A 375 -43.24 -31.46 4.21
CA GLY A 375 -42.08 -31.14 3.37
C GLY A 375 -41.48 -29.75 3.61
N ALA A 376 -42.08 -28.93 4.47
CA ALA A 376 -41.62 -27.57 4.74
C ALA A 376 -41.23 -27.40 6.20
N VAL A 377 -40.01 -26.91 6.43
CA VAL A 377 -39.42 -26.72 7.77
C VAL A 377 -38.78 -25.34 7.89
N ALA A 378 -38.78 -24.78 9.10
CA ALA A 378 -38.19 -23.47 9.40
C ALA A 378 -37.30 -23.54 10.63
N LEU A 379 -36.18 -22.80 10.64
CA LEU A 379 -35.30 -22.67 11.80
C LEU A 379 -35.58 -21.36 12.55
N TRP A 380 -35.98 -21.48 13.81
CA TRP A 380 -36.01 -20.39 14.78
C TRP A 380 -34.82 -20.51 15.75
N ARG A 381 -33.80 -19.64 15.67
CA ARG A 381 -33.56 -18.59 14.66
C ARG A 381 -32.11 -18.68 14.16
N LEU A 382 -31.82 -18.01 13.04
CA LEU A 382 -30.44 -17.92 12.54
C LEU A 382 -29.56 -17.23 13.58
N GLY A 383 -28.39 -17.81 13.85
CA GLY A 383 -27.40 -17.34 14.81
C GLY A 383 -27.48 -17.98 16.18
N SER A 384 -28.59 -18.65 16.55
CA SER A 384 -28.70 -19.36 17.83
C SER A 384 -28.39 -20.85 17.72
N GLU A 385 -28.33 -21.38 16.50
CA GLU A 385 -28.37 -22.81 16.25
C GLU A 385 -27.06 -23.53 16.55
N ASP A 386 -27.17 -24.84 16.80
CA ASP A 386 -26.06 -25.77 16.56
C ASP A 386 -25.76 -25.80 15.04
N PRO A 387 -24.54 -25.49 14.57
CA PRO A 387 -24.25 -25.48 13.15
C PRO A 387 -24.41 -26.85 12.46
N GLY A 388 -24.51 -27.94 13.23
CA GLY A 388 -24.93 -29.25 12.75
C GLY A 388 -26.30 -29.26 12.07
N VAL A 389 -27.22 -28.35 12.45
CA VAL A 389 -28.57 -28.22 11.88
C VAL A 389 -28.53 -27.99 10.37
N TRP A 390 -27.52 -27.29 9.85
CA TRP A 390 -27.36 -27.10 8.41
C TRP A 390 -27.03 -28.41 7.68
N LYS A 391 -26.25 -29.29 8.30
CA LYS A 391 -26.02 -30.65 7.78
C LYS A 391 -27.30 -31.49 7.87
N ASP A 392 -28.10 -31.29 8.91
CA ASP A 392 -29.40 -31.94 9.03
C ASP A 392 -30.34 -31.52 7.89
N PHE A 393 -30.54 -30.23 7.64
CA PHE A 393 -31.35 -29.76 6.50
C PHE A 393 -30.83 -30.28 5.16
N ALA A 394 -29.52 -30.23 4.92
CA ALA A 394 -28.93 -30.67 3.67
C ALA A 394 -29.11 -32.17 3.43
N THR A 395 -28.90 -33.01 4.44
CA THR A 395 -29.05 -34.47 4.34
C THR A 395 -30.51 -34.90 4.42
N TRP A 396 -31.34 -34.15 5.15
CA TRP A 396 -32.78 -34.33 5.19
C TRP A 396 -33.42 -34.13 3.81
N ARG A 397 -32.95 -33.17 3.02
CA ARG A 397 -33.40 -33.02 1.62
C ARG A 397 -32.98 -34.18 0.73
N LYS A 398 -31.80 -34.75 0.98
CA LYS A 398 -31.20 -35.85 0.18
C LYS A 398 -31.66 -37.24 0.60
N GLY A 399 -32.30 -37.38 1.75
CA GLY A 399 -32.68 -38.68 2.30
C GLY A 399 -31.52 -39.47 2.91
N THR A 400 -30.37 -38.83 3.18
CA THR A 400 -29.18 -39.46 3.79
C THR A 400 -29.07 -39.11 5.27
N ARG A 401 -28.12 -39.71 6.01
CA ARG A 401 -27.83 -39.37 7.42
C ARG A 401 -26.84 -38.19 7.51
N PRO A 402 -26.95 -37.33 8.53
CA PRO A 402 -26.00 -36.25 8.79
C PRO A 402 -24.72 -36.75 9.43
N ASP A 403 -23.60 -36.07 9.16
CA ASP A 403 -22.36 -36.21 9.92
C ASP A 403 -22.23 -35.06 10.91
N LEU A 404 -22.66 -35.31 12.13
CA LEU A 404 -22.65 -34.34 13.23
C LEU A 404 -21.40 -34.46 14.11
N SER A 405 -20.40 -35.27 13.71
CA SER A 405 -19.25 -35.59 14.57
C SER A 405 -18.37 -34.39 14.93
N THR A 406 -18.35 -33.37 14.06
CA THR A 406 -17.52 -32.17 14.20
C THR A 406 -18.36 -30.91 13.93
N PHE A 407 -18.09 -29.87 14.72
CA PHE A 407 -18.78 -28.60 14.70
C PHE A 407 -17.89 -27.48 15.27
N ARG A 408 -18.22 -26.22 14.97
CA ARG A 408 -17.50 -25.01 15.40
C ARG A 408 -18.52 -24.02 15.95
N SER A 409 -18.09 -23.06 16.76
CA SER A 409 -18.93 -21.90 17.09
C SER A 409 -19.50 -21.24 15.83
N VAL A 410 -20.72 -20.75 15.93
CA VAL A 410 -21.35 -19.89 14.92
C VAL A 410 -20.73 -18.49 15.03
N GLY A 411 -20.58 -17.98 16.26
CA GLY A 411 -19.83 -16.79 16.62
C GLY A 411 -18.33 -16.95 16.39
N ASN A 412 -17.68 -15.87 15.99
CA ASN A 412 -16.23 -15.87 15.81
C ASN A 412 -15.49 -15.46 17.08
N VAL A 413 -16.11 -14.61 17.91
CA VAL A 413 -15.49 -13.95 19.05
C VAL A 413 -16.52 -13.81 20.17
N ASP A 414 -16.14 -14.21 21.37
CA ASP A 414 -16.81 -13.92 22.62
C ASP A 414 -16.00 -12.84 23.36
N VAL A 415 -16.68 -11.79 23.80
CA VAL A 415 -16.05 -10.60 24.40
C VAL A 415 -16.52 -10.47 25.83
N GLU A 416 -15.63 -10.72 26.79
CA GLU A 416 -15.95 -10.74 28.22
C GLU A 416 -15.43 -9.48 28.94
N GLY A 417 -16.21 -8.90 29.85
CA GLY A 417 -15.80 -7.76 30.69
C GLY A 417 -16.00 -6.40 30.03
N ASP A 418 -15.50 -5.33 30.63
CA ASP A 418 -15.72 -3.94 30.17
C ASP A 418 -14.40 -3.16 29.99
N GLY A 419 -14.38 -2.22 29.04
CA GLY A 419 -13.27 -1.30 28.76
C GLY A 419 -12.48 -1.60 27.48
N GLU A 420 -11.53 -0.75 27.10
CA GLU A 420 -10.80 -0.87 25.81
C GLU A 420 -9.42 -1.53 25.90
N ILE A 421 -9.09 -2.23 26.98
CA ILE A 421 -7.86 -3.01 27.06
C ILE A 421 -8.16 -4.47 26.74
N LEU A 422 -7.66 -4.94 25.60
CA LEU A 422 -8.03 -6.24 25.04
C LEU A 422 -6.96 -7.29 25.32
N ARG A 423 -7.40 -8.49 25.71
CA ARG A 423 -6.56 -9.69 25.80
C ARG A 423 -7.26 -10.91 25.24
N ILE A 424 -6.62 -11.56 24.28
CA ILE A 424 -7.08 -12.84 23.76
C ILE A 424 -6.68 -13.91 24.78
N THR A 425 -7.66 -14.53 25.45
CA THR A 425 -7.42 -15.54 26.48
C THR A 425 -7.51 -16.95 25.93
N ASN A 426 -8.45 -17.20 25.01
CA ASN A 426 -8.61 -18.48 24.33
C ASN A 426 -8.67 -18.30 22.81
N THR A 427 -8.14 -19.29 22.10
CA THR A 427 -8.26 -19.43 20.64
C THR A 427 -9.29 -20.51 20.31
N PRO A 428 -9.99 -20.43 19.16
CA PRO A 428 -11.09 -21.34 18.86
C PRO A 428 -10.71 -22.81 18.90
N THR A 429 -11.47 -23.60 19.65
CA THR A 429 -11.36 -25.07 19.66
C THR A 429 -12.40 -25.69 18.72
N LEU A 430 -12.00 -26.76 18.02
CA LEU A 430 -12.94 -27.56 17.23
C LEU A 430 -13.78 -28.45 18.17
N GLY A 431 -15.10 -28.33 18.09
CA GLY A 431 -16.03 -29.19 18.81
C GLY A 431 -16.09 -30.59 18.21
N THR A 432 -16.13 -31.62 19.07
CA THR A 432 -16.29 -33.02 18.65
C THR A 432 -17.33 -33.72 19.51
N ARG A 433 -18.21 -34.50 18.87
CA ARG A 433 -19.25 -35.30 19.54
C ARG A 433 -19.42 -36.66 18.90
N ARG A 434 -19.86 -37.63 19.68
CA ARG A 434 -20.21 -38.99 19.22
C ARG A 434 -21.73 -39.12 19.19
N ILE A 435 -22.26 -39.52 18.04
CA ILE A 435 -23.69 -39.76 17.83
C ILE A 435 -23.99 -41.26 17.72
N THR A 436 -25.07 -41.69 18.36
CA THR A 436 -25.57 -43.07 18.31
C THR A 436 -26.87 -43.13 17.50
N PHE A 437 -26.83 -43.79 16.34
CA PHE A 437 -27.98 -43.96 15.46
C PHE A 437 -28.65 -45.33 15.61
N LYS A 438 -29.98 -45.36 15.50
CA LYS A 438 -30.76 -46.58 15.20
C LYS A 438 -30.75 -46.89 13.69
N PRO A 439 -31.10 -48.13 13.26
CA PRO A 439 -31.17 -48.49 11.84
C PRO A 439 -32.10 -47.59 11.01
N ASN A 440 -33.18 -47.12 11.60
CA ASN A 440 -34.14 -46.19 10.98
C ASN A 440 -33.65 -44.73 10.91
N GLY A 441 -32.41 -44.45 11.34
CA GLY A 441 -31.80 -43.13 11.29
C GLY A 441 -32.07 -42.23 12.49
N LEU A 442 -32.89 -42.65 13.47
CA LEU A 442 -33.09 -41.88 14.71
C LEU A 442 -31.79 -41.80 15.52
N ILE A 443 -31.50 -40.63 16.08
CA ILE A 443 -30.45 -40.44 17.07
C ILE A 443 -31.04 -40.78 18.44
N VAL A 444 -30.35 -41.62 19.20
CA VAL A 444 -30.79 -42.06 20.55
C VAL A 444 -29.73 -41.84 21.63
N GLY A 445 -28.62 -41.21 21.26
CA GLY A 445 -27.55 -40.87 22.17
C GLY A 445 -26.57 -39.92 21.51
N GLU A 446 -26.10 -38.98 22.30
CA GLU A 446 -25.09 -38.01 21.95
C GLU A 446 -24.15 -37.84 23.14
N GLN A 447 -22.86 -37.72 22.83
CA GLN A 447 -21.82 -37.48 23.82
C GLN A 447 -20.83 -36.44 23.29
N TYR A 448 -20.81 -35.27 23.91
CA TYR A 448 -19.82 -34.23 23.66
C TYR A 448 -18.46 -34.69 24.18
N GLN A 449 -17.46 -34.73 23.31
CA GLN A 449 -16.08 -35.09 23.65
C GLN A 449 -15.24 -33.84 23.90
N THR A 450 -15.38 -32.83 23.03
CA THR A 450 -14.77 -31.50 23.16
C THR A 450 -15.82 -30.47 22.81
N LEU A 451 -16.00 -29.44 23.64
CA LEU A 451 -16.87 -28.31 23.32
C LEU A 451 -16.13 -27.33 22.40
N PRO A 452 -16.79 -26.77 21.38
CA PRO A 452 -16.21 -25.69 20.60
C PRO A 452 -16.12 -24.45 21.47
N THR A 453 -15.12 -23.63 21.22
CA THR A 453 -14.98 -22.29 21.80
C THR A 453 -14.74 -21.30 20.65
N PRO A 454 -15.26 -20.06 20.74
CA PRO A 454 -14.86 -18.97 19.86
C PRO A 454 -13.49 -18.42 20.30
N TYR A 455 -13.00 -17.36 19.65
CA TYR A 455 -11.95 -16.55 20.29
C TYR A 455 -12.56 -15.91 21.53
N VAL A 456 -11.88 -15.98 22.68
CA VAL A 456 -12.33 -15.25 23.88
C VAL A 456 -11.43 -14.03 24.04
N VAL A 457 -12.02 -12.85 23.95
CA VAL A 457 -11.36 -11.55 24.14
C VAL A 457 -11.85 -10.97 25.46
N ARG A 458 -10.97 -10.98 26.47
CA ARG A 458 -11.25 -10.29 27.72
C ARG A 458 -10.93 -8.81 27.63
N ARG A 459 -11.86 -8.00 28.12
CA ARG A 459 -11.79 -6.55 28.27
C ARG A 459 -11.52 -6.18 29.72
N THR A 460 -10.80 -5.09 29.90
CA THR A 460 -10.61 -4.43 31.19
C THR A 460 -10.34 -2.94 30.97
N GLY A 461 -10.28 -2.16 32.05
CA GLY A 461 -10.00 -0.72 32.00
C GLY A 461 -11.22 0.19 32.04
N ALA A 462 -12.42 -0.37 32.19
CA ALA A 462 -13.65 0.36 32.45
C ALA A 462 -13.67 1.00 33.84
N ILE A 463 -13.08 2.19 33.97
CA ILE A 463 -13.04 2.93 35.24
C ILE A 463 -13.91 4.19 35.11
N PRO A 464 -14.99 4.33 35.90
CA PRO A 464 -15.86 5.49 35.81
C PRO A 464 -15.10 6.82 35.92
N LYS A 465 -15.42 7.77 35.03
CA LYS A 465 -14.86 9.13 34.99
C LYS A 465 -13.34 9.22 34.76
N LEU A 466 -12.66 8.16 34.35
CA LEU A 466 -11.31 8.24 33.79
C LEU A 466 -11.36 8.19 32.27
N VAL A 467 -10.49 8.94 31.60
CA VAL A 467 -10.39 8.90 30.13
C VAL A 467 -8.93 9.07 29.69
N ALA A 468 -8.51 8.32 28.67
CA ALA A 468 -7.20 8.41 28.05
C ALA A 468 -7.31 8.99 26.64
N LEU A 469 -6.45 9.97 26.35
CA LEU A 469 -6.29 10.50 25.00
C LEU A 469 -5.21 9.69 24.29
N THR A 470 -5.56 9.10 23.15
CA THR A 470 -4.65 8.33 22.31
C THR A 470 -4.49 8.96 20.94
N PHE A 471 -3.30 8.84 20.36
CA PHE A 471 -2.96 9.44 19.07
C PHE A 471 -2.29 8.42 18.14
N ASP A 472 -2.84 8.24 16.94
CA ASP A 472 -2.31 7.32 15.93
C ASP A 472 -1.69 8.08 14.74
N ASP A 473 -0.93 7.35 13.94
CA ASP A 473 -0.23 7.76 12.70
C ASP A 473 1.01 8.65 12.83
N GLY A 474 1.29 9.20 14.01
CA GLY A 474 2.47 10.03 14.24
C GLY A 474 3.80 9.26 14.32
N PRO A 475 4.92 9.97 14.57
CA PRO A 475 5.00 11.42 14.76
C PRO A 475 5.13 12.19 13.43
N ASP A 476 4.29 13.22 13.25
CA ASP A 476 4.35 14.19 12.16
C ASP A 476 5.12 15.45 12.59
N PRO A 477 6.00 16.03 11.76
CA PRO A 477 6.82 17.19 12.14
C PRO A 477 6.05 18.50 12.29
N THR A 478 4.81 18.56 11.79
CA THR A 478 3.94 19.74 11.83
C THR A 478 2.89 19.61 12.93
N TRP A 479 2.22 18.44 13.01
CA TRP A 479 1.04 18.26 13.86
C TRP A 479 1.36 17.75 15.27
N THR A 480 2.20 16.72 15.42
CA THR A 480 2.58 16.17 16.72
C THR A 480 3.12 17.25 17.67
N PRO A 481 4.00 18.20 17.26
CA PRO A 481 4.44 19.27 18.14
C PRO A 481 3.33 20.17 18.67
N GLN A 482 2.33 20.49 17.84
CA GLN A 482 1.20 21.34 18.21
C GLN A 482 0.26 20.63 19.18
N ILE A 483 0.02 19.33 18.97
CA ILE A 483 -0.74 18.49 19.90
C ILE A 483 -0.04 18.44 21.26
N LEU A 484 1.28 18.24 21.29
CA LEU A 484 2.05 18.24 22.53
C LEU A 484 1.99 19.58 23.26
N ASP A 485 2.05 20.69 22.54
CA ASP A 485 1.90 22.03 23.12
C ASP A 485 0.52 22.22 23.77
N VAL A 486 -0.55 21.70 23.14
CA VAL A 486 -1.90 21.69 23.71
C VAL A 486 -1.95 20.81 24.97
N LEU A 487 -1.50 19.56 24.90
CA LEU A 487 -1.51 18.63 26.03
C LEU A 487 -0.74 19.17 27.24
N LYS A 488 0.43 19.80 26.99
CA LYS A 488 1.24 20.45 28.01
C LYS A 488 0.53 21.64 28.64
N ARG A 489 -0.12 22.49 27.84
CA ARG A 489 -0.91 23.64 28.34
C ARG A 489 -2.09 23.16 29.18
N GLU A 490 -2.80 22.14 28.69
CA GLU A 490 -3.97 21.59 29.37
C GLU A 490 -3.61 20.65 30.52
N GLN A 491 -2.33 20.31 30.73
CA GLN A 491 -1.86 19.32 31.73
C GLN A 491 -2.58 17.97 31.58
N ALA A 492 -2.76 17.52 30.33
CA ALA A 492 -3.38 16.24 30.01
C ALA A 492 -2.30 15.25 29.52
N PRO A 493 -2.22 14.04 30.10
CA PRO A 493 -1.37 12.98 29.54
C PRO A 493 -1.94 12.48 28.21
N GLY A 494 -1.07 11.85 27.41
CA GLY A 494 -1.43 11.27 26.12
C GLY A 494 -0.61 10.01 25.85
N THR A 495 -1.16 9.12 25.03
CA THR A 495 -0.52 7.87 24.62
C THR A 495 -0.46 7.82 23.09
N PHE A 496 0.72 7.71 22.50
CA PHE A 496 0.96 7.85 21.06
C PHE A 496 1.36 6.53 20.42
N PHE A 497 0.56 6.00 19.50
CA PHE A 497 0.88 4.81 18.72
C PHE A 497 1.63 5.22 17.46
N VAL A 498 2.95 5.02 17.47
CA VAL A 498 3.84 5.58 16.44
C VAL A 498 4.08 4.61 15.29
N ILE A 499 4.12 5.17 14.08
CA ILE A 499 4.59 4.49 12.88
C ILE A 499 6.11 4.57 12.83
N GLY A 500 6.78 3.42 12.70
CA GLY A 500 8.24 3.33 12.68
C GLY A 500 8.93 4.18 11.60
N GLU A 501 8.39 4.22 10.38
CA GLU A 501 8.94 5.06 9.30
C GLU A 501 8.92 6.56 9.67
N ASN A 502 7.81 7.04 10.25
CA ASN A 502 7.66 8.43 10.71
C ASN A 502 8.61 8.75 11.87
N ALA A 503 8.71 7.83 12.81
CA ALA A 503 9.64 7.93 13.94
C ALA A 503 11.12 7.97 13.49
N LEU A 504 11.49 7.23 12.43
CA LEU A 504 12.86 7.26 11.88
C LEU A 504 13.15 8.61 11.19
N ALA A 505 12.14 9.20 10.54
CA ALA A 505 12.26 10.52 9.93
C ALA A 505 12.33 11.65 10.98
N HIS A 506 11.66 11.48 12.13
CA HIS A 506 11.51 12.49 13.17
C HIS A 506 11.86 12.01 14.59
N PRO A 507 13.06 11.45 14.83
CA PRO A 507 13.39 10.77 16.08
C PRO A 507 13.41 11.69 17.31
N LEU A 508 13.65 13.00 17.12
CA LEU A 508 13.62 13.96 18.23
C LEU A 508 12.22 14.12 18.85
N LEU A 509 11.16 13.83 18.10
CA LEU A 509 9.80 13.87 18.64
C LEU A 509 9.54 12.71 19.60
N LEU A 510 10.11 11.52 19.39
CA LEU A 510 10.04 10.42 20.35
C LEU A 510 10.63 10.81 21.71
N ASN A 511 11.77 11.51 21.70
CA ASN A 511 12.41 11.98 22.91
C ASN A 511 11.55 13.02 23.65
N ARG A 512 10.89 13.91 22.89
CA ARG A 512 9.97 14.89 23.44
C ARG A 512 8.75 14.22 24.08
N LEU A 513 8.16 13.22 23.42
CA LEU A 513 7.04 12.44 23.95
C LEU A 513 7.37 11.88 25.34
N VAL A 514 8.50 11.17 25.46
CA VAL A 514 8.92 10.57 26.74
C VAL A 514 9.30 11.64 27.77
N ALA A 515 10.02 12.69 27.37
CA ALA A 515 10.44 13.75 28.28
C ALA A 515 9.27 14.57 28.86
N GLU A 516 8.17 14.69 28.12
CA GLU A 516 6.94 15.37 28.57
C GLU A 516 5.98 14.43 29.33
N GLY A 517 6.36 13.15 29.51
CA GLY A 517 5.62 12.18 30.33
C GLY A 517 4.52 11.42 29.59
N HIS A 518 4.53 11.44 28.26
CA HIS A 518 3.59 10.67 27.43
C HIS A 518 4.00 9.20 27.31
N GLU A 519 3.06 8.35 26.94
CA GLU A 519 3.31 6.94 26.62
C GLU A 519 3.46 6.75 25.11
N ILE A 520 4.26 5.77 24.71
CA ILE A 520 4.43 5.39 23.32
C ILE A 520 3.94 3.95 23.16
N GLY A 521 3.12 3.71 22.15
CA GLY A 521 2.73 2.39 21.67
C GLY A 521 3.26 2.12 20.26
N ASN A 522 3.29 0.85 19.89
CA ASN A 522 3.71 0.40 18.57
C ASN A 522 2.51 0.42 17.60
N HIS A 523 2.66 1.05 16.44
CA HIS A 523 1.66 1.08 15.36
C HIS A 523 2.19 0.49 14.04
N SER A 524 3.11 -0.49 14.13
CA SER A 524 3.88 -1.05 13.01
C SER A 524 4.86 -0.07 12.35
N TYR A 525 5.70 -0.57 11.42
CA TYR A 525 6.77 0.23 10.83
C TYR A 525 6.32 0.96 9.57
N THR A 526 5.63 0.27 8.65
CA THR A 526 5.13 0.81 7.37
C THR A 526 3.63 1.05 7.35
N HIS A 527 2.93 0.83 8.48
CA HIS A 527 1.49 0.97 8.60
C HIS A 527 0.67 0.11 7.58
N PRO A 528 0.96 -1.19 7.40
CA PRO A 528 0.16 -2.04 6.51
C PRO A 528 -1.09 -2.59 7.22
N ASN A 529 -2.11 -3.00 6.46
CA ASN A 529 -3.18 -3.85 6.99
C ASN A 529 -2.60 -5.20 7.41
N LEU A 530 -2.45 -5.44 8.72
CA LEU A 530 -1.76 -6.63 9.23
C LEU A 530 -2.54 -7.93 9.00
N ALA A 531 -3.84 -7.87 8.70
CA ALA A 531 -4.62 -9.02 8.28
C ALA A 531 -4.18 -9.56 6.90
N GLU A 532 -3.56 -8.72 6.06
CA GLU A 532 -3.07 -9.09 4.73
C GLU A 532 -1.57 -9.47 4.73
N VAL A 533 -0.91 -9.34 5.87
CA VAL A 533 0.53 -9.56 6.02
C VAL A 533 0.81 -10.90 6.68
N SER A 534 1.81 -11.64 6.18
CA SER A 534 2.23 -12.90 6.80
C SER A 534 2.72 -12.70 8.23
N ALA A 535 2.58 -13.71 9.10
CA ALA A 535 3.06 -13.64 10.50
C ALA A 535 4.54 -13.23 10.64
N ARG A 536 5.41 -13.60 9.69
CA ARG A 536 6.81 -13.13 9.65
C ARG A 536 6.93 -11.65 9.30
N GLY A 537 6.10 -11.16 8.38
CA GLY A 537 6.01 -9.74 8.04
C GLY A 537 5.55 -8.93 9.24
N THR A 538 4.46 -9.34 9.91
CA THR A 538 3.97 -8.72 11.16
C THR A 538 5.06 -8.68 12.23
N ALA A 539 5.83 -9.77 12.39
CA ALA A 539 6.95 -9.78 13.32
C ALA A 539 8.02 -8.74 12.98
N LEU A 540 8.38 -8.59 11.70
CA LEU A 540 9.37 -7.60 11.26
C LEU A 540 8.87 -6.17 11.48
N GLU A 541 7.61 -5.89 11.17
CA GLU A 541 6.95 -4.60 11.38
C GLU A 541 6.98 -4.18 12.86
N LEU A 542 6.60 -5.10 13.75
CA LEU A 542 6.61 -4.85 15.20
C LEU A 542 8.04 -4.69 15.73
N ASN A 543 8.94 -5.57 15.32
CA ASN A 543 10.33 -5.58 15.80
C ASN A 543 11.11 -4.33 15.36
N ALA A 544 10.96 -3.91 14.09
CA ALA A 544 11.63 -2.72 13.57
C ALA A 544 11.19 -1.47 14.34
N THR A 545 9.89 -1.32 14.59
CA THR A 545 9.32 -0.20 15.35
C THR A 545 9.75 -0.23 16.81
N GLN A 546 9.75 -1.41 17.44
CA GLN A 546 10.24 -1.59 18.81
C GLN A 546 11.71 -1.19 18.95
N ARG A 547 12.59 -1.70 18.08
CA ARG A 547 14.02 -1.37 18.10
C ARG A 547 14.26 0.12 17.90
N LEU A 548 13.47 0.75 17.05
CA LEU A 548 13.53 2.19 16.83
C LEU A 548 13.15 2.98 18.10
N ILE A 549 12.05 2.62 18.76
CA ILE A 549 11.61 3.25 20.02
C ILE A 549 12.69 3.06 21.09
N GLU A 550 13.21 1.85 21.25
CA GLU A 550 14.28 1.52 22.20
C GLU A 550 15.56 2.33 21.93
N ALA A 551 15.96 2.43 20.66
CA ALA A 551 17.15 3.15 20.22
C ALA A 551 17.07 4.62 20.62
N TYR A 552 15.98 5.31 20.31
CA TYR A 552 15.90 6.74 20.54
C TYR A 552 15.54 7.09 21.98
N THR A 553 14.62 6.36 22.59
CA THR A 553 14.06 6.72 23.91
C THR A 553 14.75 6.04 25.09
N GLY A 554 15.51 4.96 24.85
CA GLY A 554 16.07 4.10 25.90
C GLY A 554 15.03 3.23 26.60
N HIS A 555 13.78 3.23 26.14
CA HIS A 555 12.66 2.47 26.71
C HIS A 555 12.04 1.57 25.64
N ALA A 556 11.65 0.37 26.04
CA ALA A 556 10.78 -0.49 25.26
C ALA A 556 9.32 0.00 25.37
N THR A 557 8.42 -0.44 24.48
CA THR A 557 6.97 -0.32 24.70
C THR A 557 6.29 -1.68 24.81
N ARG A 558 5.23 -1.75 25.62
CA ARG A 558 4.32 -2.90 25.75
C ARG A 558 2.91 -2.60 25.25
N LEU A 559 2.67 -1.44 24.64
CA LEU A 559 1.39 -1.10 24.04
C LEU A 559 1.44 -1.34 22.55
N PHE A 560 0.35 -1.85 22.00
CA PHE A 560 0.19 -2.04 20.57
C PHE A 560 -1.23 -1.72 20.15
N ARG A 561 -1.35 -1.11 18.98
CA ARG A 561 -2.62 -0.93 18.27
C ARG A 561 -2.35 -1.29 16.82
N ALA A 562 -3.16 -2.17 16.23
CA ALA A 562 -2.96 -2.58 14.85
C ALA A 562 -3.49 -1.50 13.89
N PRO A 563 -2.78 -1.21 12.78
CA PRO A 563 -3.33 -0.42 11.68
C PRO A 563 -4.62 -1.03 11.12
N TYR A 564 -5.54 -0.18 10.69
CA TYR A 564 -6.81 -0.57 10.02
C TYR A 564 -7.70 -1.54 10.81
N PHE A 565 -7.65 -1.55 12.14
CA PHE A 565 -8.75 -2.14 12.89
C PHE A 565 -10.03 -1.35 12.60
N GLY A 566 -10.84 -1.90 11.70
CA GLY A 566 -11.85 -1.19 10.92
C GLY A 566 -13.18 -0.97 11.64
N ASP A 567 -13.37 -1.60 12.79
CA ASP A 567 -14.47 -1.37 13.70
C ASP A 567 -13.91 -1.53 15.13
N ALA A 568 -14.52 -0.87 16.10
CA ALA A 568 -14.06 -0.68 17.47
C ALA A 568 -13.56 -1.93 18.25
N GLU A 569 -13.80 -3.15 17.74
CA GLU A 569 -13.28 -4.42 18.24
C GLU A 569 -12.85 -5.32 17.08
N PRO A 570 -11.75 -6.10 17.23
CA PRO A 570 -11.47 -7.19 16.32
C PRO A 570 -12.53 -8.29 16.52
N THR A 571 -13.59 -8.24 15.72
CA THR A 571 -14.74 -9.17 15.77
C THR A 571 -14.62 -10.31 14.75
N THR A 572 -13.56 -10.27 13.94
CA THR A 572 -13.23 -11.29 12.95
C THR A 572 -11.91 -11.99 13.28
N PRO A 573 -11.74 -13.28 12.91
CA PRO A 573 -10.48 -14.00 13.09
C PRO A 573 -9.27 -13.30 12.45
N ASP A 574 -9.47 -12.70 11.27
CA ASP A 574 -8.41 -12.05 10.50
C ASP A 574 -7.89 -10.77 11.21
N GLU A 575 -8.72 -10.12 12.03
CA GLU A 575 -8.34 -8.97 12.88
C GLU A 575 -7.70 -9.42 14.21
N LEU A 576 -8.12 -10.56 14.75
CA LEU A 576 -7.59 -11.09 16.02
C LEU A 576 -6.21 -11.73 15.89
N ASP A 577 -5.87 -12.33 14.75
CA ASP A 577 -4.59 -13.00 14.55
C ASP A 577 -3.38 -12.03 14.70
N PRO A 578 -3.38 -10.81 14.10
CA PRO A 578 -2.35 -9.81 14.36
C PRO A 578 -2.24 -9.39 15.83
N ALA A 579 -3.38 -9.22 16.51
CA ALA A 579 -3.44 -8.92 17.95
C ALA A 579 -2.84 -10.06 18.79
N LEU A 580 -3.11 -11.32 18.42
CA LEU A 580 -2.56 -12.49 19.09
C LEU A 580 -1.04 -12.57 18.89
N LEU A 581 -0.55 -12.36 17.67
CA LEU A 581 0.89 -12.33 17.37
C LEU A 581 1.62 -11.22 18.14
N ALA A 582 1.00 -10.05 18.29
CA ALA A 582 1.53 -8.98 19.13
C ALA A 582 1.51 -9.38 20.61
N GLN A 583 0.43 -10.00 21.09
CA GLN A 583 0.31 -10.46 22.47
C GLN A 583 1.36 -11.52 22.84
N GLU A 584 1.63 -12.49 21.96
CA GLU A 584 2.70 -13.49 22.10
C GLU A 584 4.10 -12.85 22.23
N ARG A 585 4.26 -11.63 21.72
CA ARG A 585 5.50 -10.83 21.82
C ARG A 585 5.54 -9.92 23.05
N GLY A 586 4.50 -9.97 23.88
CA GLY A 586 4.42 -9.23 25.14
C GLY A 586 3.76 -7.86 25.04
N TYR A 587 3.11 -7.54 23.92
CA TYR A 587 2.28 -6.35 23.78
C TYR A 587 0.90 -6.57 24.41
N THR A 588 0.29 -5.46 24.82
CA THR A 588 -1.11 -5.36 25.22
C THR A 588 -1.83 -4.53 24.17
N VAL A 589 -2.95 -5.07 23.68
CA VAL A 589 -3.73 -4.45 22.61
C VAL A 589 -4.64 -3.39 23.23
N VAL A 590 -4.59 -2.18 22.68
CA VAL A 590 -5.43 -1.05 23.09
C VAL A 590 -6.47 -0.79 22.01
N GLY A 591 -7.74 -0.89 22.38
CA GLY A 591 -8.89 -0.68 21.50
C GLY A 591 -9.07 0.77 21.06
N LEU A 592 -10.11 0.99 20.26
CA LEU A 592 -10.38 2.22 19.50
C LEU A 592 -11.87 2.59 19.46
N HIS A 593 -12.62 2.32 20.53
CA HIS A 593 -14.08 2.49 20.54
C HIS A 593 -14.57 3.92 20.34
N ASP A 594 -13.90 4.90 20.94
CA ASP A 594 -14.26 6.31 20.80
C ASP A 594 -13.40 6.95 19.71
N ASP A 595 -13.80 6.75 18.44
CA ASP A 595 -13.23 7.41 17.26
C ASP A 595 -14.20 8.51 16.77
N PRO A 596 -13.85 9.80 16.89
CA PRO A 596 -14.66 10.90 16.37
C PRO A 596 -14.56 11.07 14.84
N ASP A 597 -13.81 10.22 14.13
CA ASP A 597 -13.41 10.32 12.73
C ASP A 597 -12.61 11.59 12.41
N ASP A 598 -11.76 12.08 13.33
CA ASP A 598 -11.00 13.31 13.13
C ASP A 598 -10.13 13.26 11.86
N TRP A 599 -9.61 12.08 11.53
CA TRP A 599 -8.85 11.81 10.30
C TRP A 599 -9.64 12.09 9.01
N LYS A 600 -10.98 11.91 9.01
CA LYS A 600 -11.88 12.22 7.88
C LYS A 600 -12.15 13.72 7.73
N ARG A 601 -11.78 14.53 8.72
CA ARG A 601 -11.97 15.99 8.78
C ARG A 601 -13.45 16.44 8.69
N PRO A 602 -14.35 15.91 9.54
CA PRO A 602 -15.79 16.23 9.49
C PRO A 602 -16.14 17.65 9.98
N GLY A 603 -15.15 18.40 10.49
CA GLY A 603 -15.32 19.72 11.12
C GLY A 603 -15.07 19.65 12.63
N VAL A 604 -14.50 20.72 13.20
CA VAL A 604 -14.10 20.81 14.62
C VAL A 604 -15.27 20.53 15.56
N ASP A 605 -16.43 21.13 15.32
CA ASP A 605 -17.61 20.93 16.17
C ASP A 605 -18.10 19.47 16.17
N ALA A 606 -18.06 18.81 15.02
CA ALA A 606 -18.45 17.41 14.90
C ALA A 606 -17.47 16.50 15.66
N ILE A 607 -16.17 16.75 15.58
CA ILE A 607 -15.15 16.01 16.34
C ILE A 607 -15.39 16.15 17.84
N VAL A 608 -15.59 17.39 18.32
CA VAL A 608 -15.83 17.67 19.75
C VAL A 608 -17.12 17.01 20.24
N GLN A 609 -18.21 17.14 19.48
CA GLN A 609 -19.50 16.55 19.85
C GLN A 609 -19.40 15.02 19.92
N ARG A 610 -18.84 14.38 18.90
CA ARG A 610 -18.69 12.92 18.85
C ARG A 610 -17.85 12.40 20.01
N ALA A 611 -16.70 13.01 20.30
CA ALA A 611 -15.83 12.58 21.40
C ALA A 611 -16.51 12.74 22.77
N ILE A 612 -17.26 13.84 22.98
CA ILE A 612 -17.97 14.05 24.25
C ILE A 612 -19.18 13.11 24.38
N ASP A 613 -19.96 12.94 23.31
CA ASP A 613 -21.18 12.13 23.32
C ASP A 613 -20.86 10.64 23.50
N GLN A 614 -19.80 10.15 22.85
CA GLN A 614 -19.35 8.76 22.98
C GLN A 614 -18.79 8.47 24.39
N ALA A 615 -18.00 9.37 24.97
CA ALA A 615 -17.54 9.25 26.35
C ALA A 615 -18.67 9.31 27.40
N MET A 616 -19.76 10.04 27.12
CA MET A 616 -20.89 10.23 28.04
C MET A 616 -21.98 9.17 27.94
N ASN A 617 -22.26 8.70 26.73
CA ASN A 617 -23.33 7.74 26.43
C ASN A 617 -22.75 6.55 25.66
N PRO A 618 -21.87 5.75 26.29
CA PRO A 618 -21.46 4.48 25.71
C PRO A 618 -22.73 3.64 25.49
N GLY A 619 -22.92 3.11 24.29
CA GLY A 619 -24.11 2.32 23.95
C GLY A 619 -24.35 1.14 24.90
N PRO A 620 -25.54 0.50 24.86
CA PRO A 620 -25.96 -0.52 25.81
C PRO A 620 -24.98 -1.72 25.96
N ASP A 621 -24.19 -2.03 24.93
CA ASP A 621 -23.23 -3.15 24.94
C ASP A 621 -21.80 -2.76 25.41
N ARG A 622 -21.58 -1.49 25.80
CA ARG A 622 -20.24 -0.90 25.89
C ARG A 622 -19.77 -0.54 27.30
N GLY A 623 -20.65 -0.55 28.30
CA GLY A 623 -20.32 -0.23 29.71
C GLY A 623 -19.81 1.20 29.93
N THR A 624 -18.55 1.49 29.53
CA THR A 624 -17.87 2.79 29.59
C THR A 624 -16.90 2.98 28.41
N ALA A 625 -16.82 4.19 27.84
CA ALA A 625 -15.79 4.57 26.85
C ALA A 625 -14.67 5.36 27.56
N ASN A 626 -13.49 4.76 27.68
CA ASN A 626 -12.37 5.28 28.46
C ASN A 626 -11.17 5.66 27.61
N VAL A 627 -11.14 5.35 26.32
CA VAL A 627 -10.02 5.62 25.40
C VAL A 627 -10.54 6.35 24.18
N ILE A 628 -10.19 7.64 24.08
CA ILE A 628 -10.48 8.48 22.91
C ILE A 628 -9.33 8.33 21.92
N LEU A 629 -9.64 7.95 20.68
CA LEU A 629 -8.71 7.90 19.56
C LEU A 629 -8.76 9.22 18.78
N LEU A 630 -7.59 9.81 18.56
CA LEU A 630 -7.35 10.94 17.66
C LEU A 630 -6.14 10.62 16.78
N HIS A 631 -5.85 11.44 15.79
CA HIS A 631 -4.70 11.22 14.90
C HIS A 631 -3.72 12.39 14.96
N ASP A 632 -2.43 12.10 15.12
CA ASP A 632 -1.34 13.08 15.06
C ASP A 632 -0.52 12.99 13.76
N GLY A 633 -0.86 12.07 12.86
CA GLY A 633 -0.28 11.93 11.52
C GLY A 633 -1.30 11.64 10.41
N GLY A 634 -0.84 11.12 9.27
CA GLY A 634 -1.73 10.64 8.20
C GLY A 634 -2.47 11.72 7.38
N GLY A 635 -1.98 12.96 7.37
CA GLY A 635 -2.56 14.07 6.57
C GLY A 635 -2.69 15.38 7.36
N ASP A 636 -3.61 16.25 6.94
CA ASP A 636 -3.87 17.54 7.60
C ASP A 636 -4.69 17.37 8.89
N ARG A 637 -4.09 17.67 10.05
CA ARG A 637 -4.68 17.52 11.39
C ARG A 637 -5.05 18.86 12.06
N ALA A 638 -5.21 19.94 11.30
CA ALA A 638 -5.61 21.23 11.85
C ALA A 638 -6.90 21.17 12.70
N GLN A 639 -7.91 20.42 12.24
CA GLN A 639 -9.17 20.26 12.98
C GLN A 639 -9.00 19.50 14.30
N THR A 640 -8.13 18.50 14.34
CA THR A 640 -7.79 17.74 15.56
C THR A 640 -7.13 18.65 16.59
N VAL A 641 -6.14 19.45 16.16
CA VAL A 641 -5.44 20.42 17.01
C VAL A 641 -6.41 21.44 17.61
N GLU A 642 -7.37 21.94 16.82
CA GLU A 642 -8.37 22.91 17.26
C GLU A 642 -9.45 22.28 18.17
N ALA A 643 -9.84 21.03 17.92
CA ALA A 643 -10.83 20.31 18.71
C ALA A 643 -10.30 19.89 20.10
N LEU A 644 -9.04 19.49 20.18
CA LEU A 644 -8.42 18.92 21.38
C LEU A 644 -8.63 19.72 22.67
N PRO A 645 -8.39 21.05 22.74
CA PRO A 645 -8.64 21.80 23.98
C PRO A 645 -10.12 21.79 24.38
N ARG A 646 -11.03 21.87 23.39
CA ARG A 646 -12.49 21.88 23.62
C ARG A 646 -12.99 20.52 24.14
N ILE A 647 -12.39 19.42 23.67
CA ILE A 647 -12.65 18.06 24.20
C ILE A 647 -12.21 17.98 25.67
N ILE A 648 -10.98 18.43 25.97
CA ILE A 648 -10.41 18.38 27.31
C ILE A 648 -11.25 19.19 28.30
N GLU A 649 -11.56 20.43 27.96
CA GLU A 649 -12.40 21.31 28.78
C GLU A 649 -13.82 20.74 28.95
N GLY A 650 -14.42 20.26 27.86
CA GLY A 650 -15.78 19.73 27.84
C GLY A 650 -15.96 18.49 28.72
N LEU A 651 -14.99 17.57 28.71
CA LEU A 651 -15.02 16.36 29.54
C LEU A 651 -14.66 16.67 31.00
N ARG A 652 -13.71 17.57 31.28
CA ARG A 652 -13.43 18.03 32.64
C ARG A 652 -14.64 18.69 33.29
N ALA A 653 -15.37 19.52 32.55
CA ALA A 653 -16.61 20.15 33.02
C ALA A 653 -17.69 19.11 33.40
N ARG A 654 -17.60 17.89 32.84
CA ARG A 654 -18.49 16.75 33.12
C ARG A 654 -17.90 15.75 34.14
N GLY A 655 -16.80 16.12 34.79
CA GLY A 655 -16.17 15.39 35.90
C GLY A 655 -15.18 14.30 35.47
N PHE A 656 -14.73 14.26 34.21
CA PHE A 656 -13.72 13.31 33.78
C PHE A 656 -12.30 13.74 34.16
N THR A 657 -11.45 12.76 34.46
CA THR A 657 -10.01 12.93 34.70
C THR A 657 -9.21 12.27 33.60
N PHE A 658 -8.30 13.04 32.99
CA PHE A 658 -7.41 12.55 31.94
C PHE A 658 -6.24 11.76 32.53
N VAL A 659 -6.05 10.53 32.05
CA VAL A 659 -5.01 9.60 32.51
C VAL A 659 -4.35 8.91 31.32
N PRO A 660 -3.08 8.45 31.41
CA PRO A 660 -2.51 7.62 30.37
C PRO A 660 -3.12 6.21 30.40
N VAL A 661 -2.96 5.45 29.31
CA VAL A 661 -3.52 4.09 29.17
C VAL A 661 -3.05 3.14 30.27
N SER A 662 -1.80 3.27 30.75
CA SER A 662 -1.32 2.44 31.88
C SER A 662 -2.20 2.51 33.13
N ARG A 663 -2.79 3.67 33.43
CA ARG A 663 -3.62 3.87 34.63
C ARG A 663 -4.97 3.17 34.53
N LEU A 664 -5.53 3.05 33.32
CA LEU A 664 -6.74 2.25 33.07
C LEU A 664 -6.48 0.77 33.36
N MET A 665 -5.25 0.30 33.11
CA MET A 665 -4.82 -1.08 33.41
C MET A 665 -4.41 -1.31 34.88
N GLY A 666 -4.41 -0.28 35.72
CA GLY A 666 -3.84 -0.35 37.08
C GLY A 666 -2.32 -0.53 37.11
N LEU A 667 -1.62 -0.15 36.04
CA LEU A 667 -0.17 -0.26 35.88
C LEU A 667 0.53 1.10 35.97
N SER A 668 1.84 1.07 36.20
CA SER A 668 2.71 2.24 36.14
C SER A 668 3.32 2.44 34.76
N HIS A 669 3.71 3.68 34.46
CA HIS A 669 4.42 4.04 33.22
C HIS A 669 5.65 3.14 32.98
N ALA A 670 6.46 2.87 34.01
CA ALA A 670 7.65 2.03 33.91
C ALA A 670 7.36 0.53 33.62
N GLN A 671 6.15 0.04 33.89
CA GLN A 671 5.75 -1.32 33.53
C GLN A 671 5.36 -1.43 32.05
N VAL A 672 4.78 -0.35 31.52
CA VAL A 672 4.33 -0.28 30.12
C VAL A 672 5.45 0.19 29.19
N MET A 673 6.36 1.03 29.69
CA MET A 673 7.57 1.48 29.01
C MET A 673 8.84 1.17 29.84
N PRO A 674 9.23 -0.11 29.96
CA PRO A 674 10.39 -0.47 30.77
C PRO A 674 11.72 0.00 30.14
N PRO A 675 12.70 0.41 30.96
CA PRO A 675 14.03 0.77 30.46
C PRO A 675 14.75 -0.44 29.86
N VAL A 676 15.46 -0.23 28.75
CA VAL A 676 16.26 -1.28 28.10
C VAL A 676 17.47 -1.63 28.98
N SER A 677 17.75 -2.93 29.17
CA SER A 677 18.86 -3.40 30.02
C SER A 677 19.59 -4.63 29.46
N GLY A 678 20.77 -4.95 30.00
CA GLY A 678 21.52 -6.17 29.66
C GLY A 678 22.10 -6.21 28.24
N SER A 679 22.05 -7.38 27.60
CA SER A 679 22.52 -7.58 26.21
C SER A 679 21.69 -6.82 25.18
N ASP A 680 20.44 -6.53 25.52
CA ASP A 680 19.52 -5.78 24.67
C ASP A 680 19.96 -4.31 24.53
N LEU A 681 20.53 -3.73 25.59
CA LEU A 681 21.11 -2.37 25.54
C LEU A 681 22.30 -2.28 24.57
N ALA A 682 23.09 -3.33 24.40
CA ALA A 682 24.20 -3.35 23.45
C ALA A 682 23.71 -3.43 22.00
N ALA A 683 22.68 -4.25 21.74
CA ALA A 683 22.01 -4.31 20.45
C ALA A 683 21.36 -2.96 20.10
N VAL A 684 20.61 -2.39 21.05
CA VAL A 684 19.98 -1.08 20.91
C VAL A 684 20.99 0.03 20.65
N ARG A 685 22.17 0.03 21.27
CA ARG A 685 23.24 1.01 20.97
C ARG A 685 23.83 0.84 19.56
N LEU A 686 23.95 -0.39 19.07
CA LEU A 686 24.34 -0.65 17.69
C LEU A 686 23.25 -0.13 16.74
N ASP A 687 21.98 -0.38 17.07
CA ASP A 687 20.81 0.06 16.32
C ASP A 687 20.68 1.58 16.30
N VAL A 688 20.99 2.29 17.39
CA VAL A 688 21.10 3.76 17.39
C VAL A 688 22.08 4.22 16.33
N GLY A 689 23.26 3.60 16.26
CA GLY A 689 24.25 3.92 15.23
C GLY A 689 23.71 3.68 13.82
N ILE A 690 23.05 2.55 13.60
CA ILE A 690 22.52 2.17 12.28
C ILE A 690 21.32 3.04 11.88
N PHE A 691 20.33 3.23 12.74
CA PHE A 691 19.18 4.11 12.48
C PHE A 691 19.60 5.56 12.31
N ALA A 692 20.58 6.06 13.08
CA ALA A 692 21.15 7.39 12.86
C ALA A 692 21.84 7.51 11.50
N LEU A 693 22.58 6.47 11.07
CA LEU A 693 23.19 6.42 9.74
C LEU A 693 22.13 6.35 8.63
N LEU A 694 21.07 5.55 8.81
CA LEU A 694 19.96 5.44 7.86
C LEU A 694 19.17 6.75 7.75
N GLY A 695 18.78 7.34 8.88
CA GLY A 695 18.11 8.65 8.92
C GLY A 695 18.99 9.75 8.31
N GLY A 696 20.29 9.77 8.63
CA GLY A 696 21.27 10.67 8.03
C GLY A 696 21.42 10.46 6.51
N PHE A 697 21.36 9.20 6.05
CA PHE A 697 21.41 8.85 4.63
C PHE A 697 20.13 9.30 3.89
N VAL A 698 18.94 9.08 4.46
CA VAL A 698 17.67 9.58 3.91
C VAL A 698 17.69 11.10 3.81
N TRP A 699 18.14 11.79 4.86
CA TRP A 699 18.31 13.24 4.87
C TRP A 699 19.30 13.71 3.80
N LEU A 700 20.46 13.05 3.68
CA LEU A 700 21.46 13.34 2.66
C LEU A 700 20.89 13.16 1.25
N LEU A 701 20.18 12.06 0.98
CA LEU A 701 19.56 11.80 -0.32
C LEU A 701 18.54 12.88 -0.69
N LYS A 702 17.69 13.29 0.27
CA LYS A 702 16.71 14.38 0.07
C LYS A 702 17.39 15.68 -0.33
N TRP A 703 18.43 16.09 0.39
CA TRP A 703 19.19 17.31 0.07
C TRP A 703 19.98 17.19 -1.22
N LEU A 704 20.57 16.02 -1.47
CA LEU A 704 21.29 15.74 -2.71
C LEU A 704 20.36 15.88 -3.91
N PHE A 705 19.13 15.36 -3.82
CA PHE A 705 18.11 15.48 -4.85
C PHE A 705 17.74 16.94 -5.10
N PHE A 706 17.44 17.70 -4.04
CA PHE A 706 17.11 19.12 -4.12
C PHE A 706 18.24 19.93 -4.76
N VAL A 707 19.48 19.76 -4.27
CA VAL A 707 20.68 20.45 -4.79
C VAL A 707 20.94 20.06 -6.24
N ALA A 708 20.80 18.79 -6.60
CA ALA A 708 21.04 18.34 -7.97
C ALA A 708 20.02 18.90 -8.97
N ILE A 709 18.73 18.94 -8.61
CA ILE A 709 17.69 19.56 -9.43
C ILE A 709 17.97 21.06 -9.58
N LEU A 710 18.24 21.75 -8.48
CA LEU A 710 18.53 23.18 -8.48
C LEU A 710 19.75 23.50 -9.35
N LEU A 711 20.85 22.75 -9.19
CA LEU A 711 22.07 22.90 -10.00
C LEU A 711 21.82 22.59 -11.48
N GLY A 712 21.06 21.55 -11.79
CA GLY A 712 20.71 21.19 -13.17
C GLY A 712 19.88 22.27 -13.86
N ILE A 713 18.82 22.77 -13.20
CA ILE A 713 17.99 23.88 -13.68
C ILE A 713 18.81 25.15 -13.83
N ALA A 714 19.57 25.51 -12.80
CA ALA A 714 20.42 26.70 -12.82
C ALA A 714 21.41 26.65 -13.98
N ARG A 715 22.09 25.51 -14.19
CA ARG A 715 23.01 25.33 -15.33
C ARG A 715 22.29 25.52 -16.66
N ALA A 716 21.17 24.84 -16.87
CA ALA A 716 20.44 24.89 -18.14
C ALA A 716 19.96 26.32 -18.47
N VAL A 717 19.33 26.99 -17.50
CA VAL A 717 18.83 28.36 -17.65
C VAL A 717 19.97 29.36 -17.84
N LEU A 718 21.05 29.25 -17.05
CA LEU A 718 22.22 30.12 -17.18
C LEU A 718 22.90 29.94 -18.53
N MET A 719 23.15 28.70 -18.99
CA MET A 719 23.79 28.45 -20.28
C MET A 719 22.93 28.93 -21.45
N ALA A 720 21.63 28.67 -21.43
CA ALA A 720 20.71 29.18 -22.45
C ALA A 720 20.66 30.72 -22.44
N GLY A 721 20.56 31.33 -21.26
CA GLY A 721 20.55 32.78 -21.10
C GLY A 721 21.85 33.45 -21.57
N LEU A 722 23.01 32.89 -21.21
CA LEU A 722 24.32 33.37 -21.65
C LEU A 722 24.52 33.20 -23.16
N ALA A 723 24.04 32.09 -23.73
CA ALA A 723 24.08 31.87 -25.17
C ALA A 723 23.18 32.85 -25.95
N VAL A 724 21.99 33.16 -25.43
CA VAL A 724 21.11 34.21 -26.00
C VAL A 724 21.75 35.59 -25.87
N HIS A 725 22.32 35.91 -24.70
CA HIS A 725 23.01 37.17 -24.48
C HIS A 725 24.17 37.35 -25.46
N ASN A 726 25.00 36.32 -25.62
CA ASN A 726 26.10 36.32 -26.58
C ASN A 726 25.59 36.51 -28.01
N ALA A 727 24.58 35.73 -28.43
CA ALA A 727 24.01 35.83 -29.78
C ALA A 727 23.43 37.21 -30.08
N ARG A 728 22.79 37.87 -29.10
CA ARG A 728 22.29 39.25 -29.26
C ARG A 728 23.42 40.28 -29.33
N ARG A 729 24.51 40.07 -28.58
CA ARG A 729 25.69 40.95 -28.62
C ARG A 729 26.44 40.86 -29.95
N THR A 730 26.50 39.67 -30.55
CA THR A 730 27.19 39.46 -31.83
C THR A 730 26.28 39.67 -33.04
N ALA A 731 24.95 39.72 -32.87
CA ALA A 731 23.99 40.09 -33.90
C ALA A 731 24.20 41.56 -34.34
N GLY A 732 25.04 41.74 -35.36
CA GLY A 732 25.39 43.06 -35.91
C GLY A 732 26.89 43.37 -35.89
N ILE A 733 27.72 42.54 -35.26
CA ILE A 733 29.17 42.61 -35.42
C ILE A 733 29.51 41.86 -36.71
N GLU A 734 29.91 42.60 -37.74
CA GLU A 734 30.43 41.97 -38.95
C GLU A 734 31.72 41.21 -38.61
N PRO A 735 31.80 39.91 -38.95
CA PRO A 735 33.05 39.17 -38.80
C PRO A 735 34.17 39.86 -39.57
N PRO A 736 35.44 39.74 -39.14
CA PRO A 736 36.56 40.36 -39.83
C PRO A 736 36.57 39.98 -41.32
N ALA A 737 36.87 40.95 -42.20
CA ALA A 737 37.04 40.68 -43.62
C ALA A 737 38.22 39.72 -43.83
N PHE A 738 38.02 38.72 -44.70
CA PHE A 738 39.04 37.74 -45.01
C PHE A 738 40.17 38.37 -45.84
N THR A 739 41.43 38.17 -45.42
CA THR A 739 42.63 38.57 -46.18
C THR A 739 43.16 37.37 -46.99
N PRO A 740 43.08 37.39 -48.34
CA PRO A 740 43.31 36.20 -49.18
C PRO A 740 44.76 35.77 -49.39
N ASP A 741 45.71 36.38 -48.70
CA ASP A 741 47.15 36.21 -48.90
C ASP A 741 47.82 35.19 -47.96
N ARG A 742 47.10 34.63 -46.98
CA ARG A 742 47.66 33.67 -46.01
C ARG A 742 47.49 32.22 -46.44
N LEU A 743 48.60 31.48 -46.51
CA LEU A 743 48.61 30.03 -46.70
C LEU A 743 48.10 29.33 -45.43
N VAL A 744 47.14 28.43 -45.61
CA VAL A 744 46.54 27.60 -44.55
C VAL A 744 46.95 26.14 -44.75
N SER A 745 47.52 25.51 -43.74
CA SER A 745 47.81 24.07 -43.78
C SER A 745 46.67 23.30 -43.14
N VAL A 746 45.97 22.49 -43.92
CA VAL A 746 44.93 21.59 -43.45
C VAL A 746 45.54 20.22 -43.17
N ILE A 747 45.50 19.77 -41.93
CA ILE A 747 46.06 18.47 -41.51
C ILE A 747 44.92 17.49 -41.25
N ILE A 748 44.99 16.34 -41.91
CA ILE A 748 44.01 15.24 -41.79
C ILE A 748 44.73 14.00 -41.25
N PRO A 749 44.70 13.74 -39.92
CA PRO A 749 45.21 12.48 -39.38
C PRO A 749 44.29 11.33 -39.79
N ALA A 750 44.87 10.24 -40.30
CA ALA A 750 44.12 9.08 -40.76
C ALA A 750 44.70 7.79 -40.16
N TRP A 751 43.83 6.89 -39.72
CA TRP A 751 44.20 5.52 -39.36
C TRP A 751 43.06 4.54 -39.64
N ASN A 752 43.20 3.78 -40.70
CA ASN A 752 42.20 2.88 -41.26
C ASN A 752 40.86 3.56 -41.63
N GLU A 753 40.93 4.58 -42.49
CA GLU A 753 39.82 5.47 -42.86
C GLU A 753 39.44 5.32 -44.35
N GLU A 754 39.63 4.14 -44.95
CA GLU A 754 39.42 3.92 -46.40
C GLU A 754 38.00 4.28 -46.89
N ALA A 755 36.99 4.20 -46.01
CA ALA A 755 35.59 4.49 -46.34
C ALA A 755 35.28 5.99 -46.45
N VAL A 756 36.09 6.87 -45.84
CA VAL A 756 35.76 8.30 -45.66
C VAL A 756 36.87 9.25 -46.12
N ILE A 757 38.11 8.79 -46.25
CA ILE A 757 39.26 9.69 -46.48
C ILE A 757 39.18 10.45 -47.82
N VAL A 758 38.75 9.79 -48.91
CA VAL A 758 38.66 10.41 -50.24
C VAL A 758 37.64 11.56 -50.28
N PRO A 759 36.38 11.37 -49.87
CA PRO A 759 35.42 12.48 -49.87
C PRO A 759 35.84 13.62 -48.95
N SER A 760 36.45 13.33 -47.80
CA SER A 760 36.95 14.37 -46.87
C SER A 760 38.04 15.24 -47.49
N VAL A 761 39.04 14.64 -48.13
CA VAL A 761 40.10 15.39 -48.86
C VAL A 761 39.48 16.20 -50.00
N ALA A 762 38.58 15.62 -50.78
CA ALA A 762 37.91 16.31 -51.89
C ALA A 762 37.11 17.54 -51.41
N ARG A 763 36.38 17.43 -50.27
CA ARG A 763 35.65 18.58 -49.69
C ARG A 763 36.56 19.68 -49.19
N VAL A 764 37.69 19.32 -48.57
CA VAL A 764 38.70 20.31 -48.18
C VAL A 764 39.26 21.03 -49.42
N LEU A 765 39.58 20.32 -50.50
CA LEU A 765 40.09 20.90 -51.75
C LEU A 765 39.08 21.81 -52.47
N ALA A 766 37.79 21.60 -52.23
CA ALA A 766 36.68 22.41 -52.74
C ALA A 766 36.41 23.66 -51.88
N SER A 767 37.20 23.93 -50.84
CA SER A 767 37.03 25.12 -50.01
C SER A 767 37.27 26.39 -50.82
N GLU A 768 36.39 27.37 -50.64
CA GLU A 768 36.43 28.66 -51.31
C GLU A 768 37.04 29.72 -50.40
N GLY A 769 37.64 30.75 -51.00
CA GLY A 769 38.11 31.91 -50.25
C GLY A 769 39.23 31.61 -49.26
N ALA A 770 40.13 30.65 -49.54
CA ALA A 770 41.39 30.45 -48.82
C ALA A 770 42.44 29.76 -49.71
N THR A 771 43.71 30.16 -49.59
CA THR A 771 44.82 29.40 -50.18
C THR A 771 45.24 28.29 -49.23
N ILE A 772 45.10 27.04 -49.66
CA ILE A 772 45.30 25.87 -48.80
C ILE A 772 46.37 24.93 -49.33
N GLU A 773 47.07 24.26 -48.41
CA GLU A 773 47.72 22.97 -48.65
C GLU A 773 47.07 21.92 -47.74
N VAL A 774 47.03 20.67 -48.17
CA VAL A 774 46.43 19.55 -47.43
C VAL A 774 47.50 18.52 -47.14
N ILE A 775 47.66 18.17 -45.86
CA ILE A 775 48.59 17.15 -45.39
C ILE A 775 47.77 16.01 -44.81
N VAL A 776 47.72 14.89 -45.53
CA VAL A 776 47.11 13.66 -45.03
C VAL A 776 48.17 12.87 -44.29
N ALA A 777 48.01 12.73 -42.97
CA ALA A 777 48.96 12.06 -42.09
C ALA A 777 48.44 10.67 -41.73
N ASP A 778 48.82 9.66 -42.52
CA ASP A 778 48.46 8.27 -42.27
C ASP A 778 49.35 7.67 -41.17
N ASP A 779 48.75 7.41 -40.01
CA ASP A 779 49.40 6.85 -38.81
C ASP A 779 49.57 5.31 -38.89
N GLY A 780 50.07 4.84 -40.03
CA GLY A 780 50.32 3.41 -40.26
C GLY A 780 49.05 2.58 -40.43
N SER A 781 48.13 3.04 -41.28
CA SER A 781 46.94 2.29 -41.68
C SER A 781 47.30 0.90 -42.21
N LYS A 782 46.43 -0.06 -41.89
CA LYS A 782 46.47 -1.47 -42.32
C LYS A 782 45.51 -1.75 -43.47
N ASP A 783 44.61 -0.82 -43.79
CA ASP A 783 43.68 -0.89 -44.92
C ASP A 783 44.20 -0.08 -46.13
N ARG A 784 43.33 0.22 -47.11
CA ARG A 784 43.72 0.92 -48.34
C ARG A 784 43.76 2.45 -48.21
N THR A 785 43.72 3.02 -47.01
CA THR A 785 43.68 4.49 -46.80
C THR A 785 44.76 5.24 -47.60
N SER A 786 46.04 4.93 -47.39
CA SER A 786 47.14 5.55 -48.14
C SER A 786 47.06 5.32 -49.65
N ALA A 787 46.70 4.10 -50.07
CA ALA A 787 46.61 3.75 -51.48
C ALA A 787 45.52 4.56 -52.20
N LEU A 788 44.37 4.77 -51.55
CA LEU A 788 43.27 5.57 -52.08
C LEU A 788 43.63 7.05 -52.17
N VAL A 789 44.32 7.60 -51.16
CA VAL A 789 44.77 9.01 -51.20
C VAL A 789 45.80 9.22 -52.32
N ALA A 790 46.78 8.32 -52.45
CA ALA A 790 47.78 8.39 -53.50
C ALA A 790 47.14 8.28 -54.90
N ALA A 791 46.18 7.37 -55.07
CA ALA A 791 45.49 7.18 -56.35
C ALA A 791 44.58 8.35 -56.72
N ALA A 792 43.90 8.97 -55.76
CA ALA A 792 42.93 10.03 -56.02
C ALA A 792 43.58 11.43 -56.12
N PHE A 793 44.67 11.68 -55.39
CA PHE A 793 45.23 13.03 -55.22
C PHE A 793 46.75 13.12 -55.39
N GLY A 794 47.43 12.05 -55.84
CA GLY A 794 48.89 12.04 -55.99
C GLY A 794 49.44 13.10 -56.95
N ASP A 795 48.63 13.54 -57.92
CA ASP A 795 49.00 14.56 -58.91
C ASP A 795 48.56 15.99 -58.49
N ASP A 796 47.79 16.17 -57.41
CA ASP A 796 47.40 17.51 -56.94
C ASP A 796 48.54 18.12 -56.11
N PRO A 797 49.18 19.22 -56.55
CA PRO A 797 50.33 19.81 -55.87
C PRO A 797 49.99 20.39 -54.49
N ARG A 798 48.69 20.54 -54.17
CA ARG A 798 48.21 21.00 -52.86
C ARG A 798 48.17 19.86 -51.84
N VAL A 799 48.16 18.60 -52.26
CA VAL A 799 48.02 17.44 -51.36
C VAL A 799 49.36 16.76 -51.10
N ARG A 800 49.67 16.50 -49.83
CA ARG A 800 50.83 15.71 -49.41
C ARG A 800 50.39 14.56 -48.52
N LEU A 801 50.70 13.33 -48.93
CA LEU A 801 50.51 12.13 -48.12
C LEU A 801 51.78 11.85 -47.30
N LEU A 802 51.63 11.71 -45.98
CA LEU A 802 52.69 11.27 -45.06
C LEU A 802 52.32 9.90 -44.50
N THR A 803 53.13 8.88 -44.79
CA THR A 803 52.99 7.54 -44.21
C THR A 803 53.90 7.40 -43.00
N LEU A 804 53.30 7.21 -41.83
CA LEU A 804 53.97 7.21 -40.53
C LEU A 804 53.95 5.83 -39.88
N THR A 805 54.80 5.63 -38.88
CA THR A 805 54.68 4.49 -37.97
C THR A 805 53.64 4.83 -36.92
N ASN A 806 52.71 3.90 -36.65
CA ASN A 806 51.60 4.12 -35.73
C ASN A 806 52.08 4.61 -34.35
N GLY A 807 51.71 5.84 -34.02
CA GLY A 807 52.04 6.51 -32.76
C GLY A 807 50.83 7.16 -32.08
N GLY A 808 49.64 7.08 -32.67
CA GLY A 808 48.43 7.75 -32.21
C GLY A 808 48.17 9.08 -32.94
N LYS A 809 46.92 9.55 -32.86
CA LYS A 809 46.46 10.79 -33.49
C LYS A 809 47.34 12.01 -33.19
N ALA A 810 47.66 12.26 -31.92
CA ALA A 810 48.49 13.40 -31.52
C ALA A 810 49.91 13.33 -32.12
N SER A 811 50.51 12.14 -32.15
CA SER A 811 51.80 11.91 -32.82
C SER A 811 51.69 12.21 -34.31
N ALA A 812 50.67 11.68 -35.01
CA ALA A 812 50.46 11.94 -36.43
C ALA A 812 50.28 13.44 -36.74
N LEU A 813 49.49 14.14 -35.91
CA LEU A 813 49.32 15.60 -35.99
C LEU A 813 50.64 16.35 -35.80
N ASN A 814 51.45 15.98 -34.80
CA ASN A 814 52.77 16.60 -34.58
C ASN A 814 53.75 16.35 -35.73
N ARG A 815 53.77 15.14 -36.30
CA ARG A 815 54.62 14.80 -37.45
C ARG A 815 54.20 15.58 -38.70
N ALA A 816 52.91 15.77 -38.90
CA ALA A 816 52.36 16.58 -39.98
C ALA A 816 52.63 18.09 -39.78
N LEU A 817 52.56 18.57 -38.54
CA LEU A 817 52.83 19.96 -38.18
C LEU A 817 54.26 20.39 -38.58
N LEU A 818 55.24 19.49 -38.47
CA LEU A 818 56.61 19.74 -38.93
C LEU A 818 56.71 19.97 -40.46
N GLN A 819 55.76 19.47 -41.23
CA GLN A 819 55.72 19.56 -42.68
C GLN A 819 54.81 20.70 -43.19
N ALA A 820 54.00 21.28 -42.29
CA ALA A 820 53.11 22.40 -42.57
C ALA A 820 53.91 23.67 -42.85
N LYS A 821 53.46 24.44 -43.85
CA LYS A 821 54.05 25.71 -44.30
C LYS A 821 53.19 26.92 -43.96
N GLY A 822 51.88 26.71 -43.75
CA GLY A 822 50.92 27.75 -43.42
C GLY A 822 51.15 28.38 -42.06
N GLU A 823 50.73 29.64 -41.92
CA GLU A 823 50.73 30.36 -40.64
C GLU A 823 49.54 29.94 -39.77
N ILE A 824 48.47 29.47 -40.41
CA ILE A 824 47.28 28.95 -39.77
C ILE A 824 47.20 27.45 -40.07
N ILE A 825 46.99 26.68 -39.01
CA ILE A 825 46.82 25.23 -39.04
C ILE A 825 45.36 24.92 -38.83
N VAL A 826 44.74 24.22 -39.76
CA VAL A 826 43.38 23.69 -39.62
C VAL A 826 43.50 22.19 -39.43
N ALA A 827 42.91 21.65 -38.37
CA ALA A 827 42.84 20.20 -38.18
C ALA A 827 41.41 19.73 -38.47
N LEU A 828 41.31 18.60 -39.16
CA LEU A 828 40.05 17.96 -39.54
C LEU A 828 40.18 16.45 -39.33
N ASP A 829 39.19 15.83 -38.70
CA ASP A 829 39.13 14.37 -38.61
C ASP A 829 38.80 13.75 -39.99
N ALA A 830 39.35 12.58 -40.30
CA ALA A 830 39.20 11.94 -41.60
C ALA A 830 37.75 11.60 -42.01
N ASP A 831 36.81 11.57 -41.06
CA ASP A 831 35.36 11.34 -41.26
C ASP A 831 34.54 12.63 -41.35
N THR A 832 35.20 13.79 -41.41
CA THR A 832 34.54 15.11 -41.38
C THR A 832 34.50 15.75 -42.76
N GLN A 833 33.36 16.36 -43.10
CA GLN A 833 33.11 17.06 -44.34
C GLN A 833 32.88 18.55 -44.06
N PHE A 834 33.72 19.43 -44.61
CA PHE A 834 33.55 20.88 -44.52
C PHE A 834 32.56 21.42 -45.55
N GLU A 835 31.82 22.46 -45.17
CA GLU A 835 31.12 23.31 -46.13
C GLU A 835 32.15 24.19 -46.89
N PRO A 836 31.84 24.65 -48.13
CA PRO A 836 32.81 25.35 -48.97
C PRO A 836 33.45 26.59 -48.30
N ASP A 837 32.72 27.30 -47.44
CA ASP A 837 33.18 28.51 -46.77
C ASP A 837 33.75 28.28 -45.36
N THR A 838 33.79 27.04 -44.85
CA THR A 838 34.19 26.73 -43.48
C THR A 838 35.61 27.19 -43.17
N ILE A 839 36.58 26.92 -44.05
CA ILE A 839 37.99 27.33 -43.83
C ILE A 839 38.11 28.85 -43.81
N ALA A 840 37.51 29.54 -44.78
CA ALA A 840 37.53 31.01 -44.84
C ALA A 840 36.91 31.63 -43.56
N ARG A 841 35.81 31.07 -43.07
CA ARG A 841 35.15 31.50 -41.83
C ARG A 841 35.99 31.28 -40.58
N LEU A 842 36.77 30.20 -40.50
CA LEU A 842 37.70 29.98 -39.39
C LEU A 842 38.86 30.98 -39.47
N VAL A 843 39.46 31.14 -40.66
CA VAL A 843 40.72 31.87 -40.83
C VAL A 843 40.55 33.38 -40.61
N ARG A 844 39.38 33.95 -40.95
CA ARG A 844 39.13 35.40 -40.81
C ARG A 844 39.37 35.95 -39.41
N TRP A 845 39.17 35.13 -38.36
CA TRP A 845 39.35 35.56 -36.97
C TRP A 845 40.82 35.82 -36.60
N PHE A 846 41.78 35.25 -37.33
CA PHE A 846 43.21 35.51 -37.09
C PHE A 846 43.68 36.89 -37.58
N ALA A 847 42.77 37.73 -38.06
CA ALA A 847 42.98 39.17 -38.18
C ALA A 847 43.28 39.80 -36.80
N ASP A 848 42.69 39.28 -35.72
CA ASP A 848 43.06 39.66 -34.35
C ASP A 848 44.35 38.92 -33.93
N PRO A 849 45.45 39.64 -33.63
CA PRO A 849 46.70 39.02 -33.22
C PRO A 849 46.61 38.32 -31.84
N ALA A 850 45.61 38.60 -31.00
CA ALA A 850 45.42 37.94 -29.72
C ALA A 850 44.74 36.56 -29.83
N ILE A 851 44.15 36.23 -30.98
CA ILE A 851 43.48 34.95 -31.21
C ILE A 851 44.53 33.89 -31.56
N GLY A 852 44.60 32.86 -30.72
CA GLY A 852 45.45 31.69 -30.92
C GLY A 852 44.69 30.49 -31.51
N ALA A 853 43.37 30.42 -31.34
CA ALA A 853 42.55 29.35 -31.89
C ALA A 853 41.10 29.79 -32.18
N VAL A 854 40.44 29.07 -33.08
CA VAL A 854 39.04 29.30 -33.46
C VAL A 854 38.32 27.96 -33.52
N ALA A 855 37.23 27.84 -32.77
CA ALA A 855 36.34 26.69 -32.83
C ALA A 855 35.25 26.89 -33.87
N GLY A 856 35.00 25.87 -34.70
CA GLY A 856 33.82 25.83 -35.56
C GLY A 856 32.65 25.03 -34.96
N ASN A 857 31.61 24.89 -35.76
CA ASN A 857 30.35 24.23 -35.43
C ASN A 857 30.30 22.81 -36.01
N ALA A 858 30.54 21.81 -35.16
CA ALA A 858 30.47 20.41 -35.55
C ALA A 858 29.02 19.93 -35.55
N LYS A 859 28.63 19.17 -36.58
CA LYS A 859 27.28 18.60 -36.74
C LYS A 859 27.32 17.13 -37.10
N VAL A 860 26.24 16.42 -36.79
CA VAL A 860 26.07 15.01 -37.15
C VAL A 860 25.42 14.90 -38.53
N GLY A 861 26.12 14.27 -39.47
CA GLY A 861 25.68 14.07 -40.85
C GLY A 861 24.95 12.75 -41.12
N ASN A 862 25.13 11.71 -40.30
CA ASN A 862 24.53 10.38 -40.51
C ASN A 862 23.36 10.07 -39.55
N ARG A 863 22.23 10.78 -39.69
CA ARG A 863 21.06 10.67 -38.76
C ARG A 863 20.15 9.46 -39.00
N VAL A 864 20.77 8.31 -39.22
CA VAL A 864 20.11 7.06 -39.64
C VAL A 864 19.34 6.32 -38.55
N ASN A 865 19.66 6.52 -37.26
CA ASN A 865 19.00 5.79 -36.17
C ASN A 865 18.91 6.62 -34.87
N LEU A 866 18.39 6.00 -33.81
CA LEU A 866 18.16 6.68 -32.53
C LEU A 866 19.45 7.18 -31.87
N ALA A 867 20.55 6.43 -31.95
CA ALA A 867 21.83 6.83 -31.36
C ALA A 867 22.42 8.07 -32.06
N THR A 868 22.41 8.09 -33.40
CA THR A 868 22.93 9.23 -34.17
C THR A 868 22.03 10.45 -34.08
N ARG A 869 20.70 10.27 -34.03
CA ARG A 869 19.74 11.36 -33.79
C ARG A 869 19.86 11.96 -32.38
N TRP A 870 20.06 11.13 -31.35
CA TRP A 870 20.31 11.62 -30.00
C TRP A 870 21.63 12.40 -29.90
N GLN A 871 22.69 11.92 -30.54
CA GLN A 871 23.94 12.68 -30.59
C GLN A 871 23.77 14.02 -31.32
N ALA A 872 22.96 14.07 -32.38
CA ALA A 872 22.63 15.32 -33.08
C ALA A 872 21.93 16.33 -32.15
N VAL A 873 20.94 15.87 -31.37
CA VAL A 873 20.26 16.72 -30.36
C VAL A 873 21.26 17.27 -29.35
N GLU A 874 22.12 16.42 -28.81
CA GLU A 874 23.10 16.80 -27.80
C GLU A 874 24.15 17.81 -28.32
N TYR A 875 24.59 17.67 -29.57
CA TYR A 875 25.52 18.63 -30.19
C TYR A 875 24.92 20.04 -30.17
N VAL A 876 23.62 20.17 -30.46
CA VAL A 876 22.92 21.45 -30.43
C VAL A 876 22.64 21.91 -29.00
N THR A 877 21.98 21.08 -28.17
CA THR A 877 21.45 21.50 -26.86
C THR A 877 22.49 21.58 -25.76
N ALA A 878 23.61 20.87 -25.89
CA ALA A 878 24.70 20.89 -24.91
C ALA A 878 25.96 21.55 -25.49
N GLN A 879 26.60 20.95 -26.50
CA GLN A 879 27.94 21.38 -26.90
C GLN A 879 27.97 22.78 -27.54
N ASN A 880 27.09 23.06 -28.50
CA ASN A 880 27.09 24.34 -29.21
C ASN A 880 26.64 25.48 -28.31
N VAL A 881 25.63 25.25 -27.46
CA VAL A 881 25.17 26.21 -26.44
C VAL A 881 26.29 26.50 -25.44
N GLU A 882 26.96 25.46 -24.93
CA GLU A 882 28.08 25.62 -23.99
C GLU A 882 29.22 26.41 -24.61
N ARG A 883 29.65 26.09 -25.85
CA ARG A 883 30.69 26.85 -26.55
C ARG A 883 30.29 28.32 -26.73
N ARG A 884 29.07 28.59 -27.17
CA ARG A 884 28.57 29.97 -27.34
C ARG A 884 28.55 30.74 -26.01
N ALA A 885 28.09 30.09 -24.94
CA ALA A 885 28.03 30.70 -23.62
C ALA A 885 29.42 30.99 -23.02
N LEU A 886 30.39 30.09 -23.23
CA LEU A 886 31.74 30.18 -22.67
C LEU A 886 32.72 31.04 -23.48
N ALA A 887 32.49 31.19 -24.79
CA ALA A 887 33.37 31.98 -25.68
C ALA A 887 33.54 33.43 -25.20
N GLN A 888 32.51 34.05 -24.64
CA GLN A 888 32.57 35.43 -24.16
C GLN A 888 33.43 35.64 -22.91
N PHE A 889 33.82 34.57 -22.22
CA PHE A 889 34.56 34.63 -20.96
C PHE A 889 36.00 34.14 -21.08
N ASP A 890 36.50 33.86 -22.29
CA ASP A 890 37.79 33.17 -22.50
C ASP A 890 37.87 31.90 -21.63
N ALA A 891 36.77 31.14 -21.61
CA ALA A 891 36.56 29.96 -20.77
C ALA A 891 36.33 28.68 -21.60
N MET A 892 36.69 28.70 -22.88
CA MET A 892 36.47 27.60 -23.81
C MET A 892 37.35 26.42 -23.43
N THR A 893 36.78 25.27 -23.07
CA THR A 893 37.60 24.12 -22.67
C THR A 893 38.06 23.27 -23.85
N VAL A 894 37.35 23.29 -24.98
CA VAL A 894 37.70 22.48 -26.16
C VAL A 894 37.41 23.22 -27.47
N VAL A 895 38.40 23.26 -28.34
CA VAL A 895 38.25 23.48 -29.79
C VAL A 895 38.18 22.09 -30.42
N PRO A 896 37.06 21.70 -31.05
CA PRO A 896 36.88 20.32 -31.51
C PRO A 896 37.87 19.97 -32.62
N GLY A 897 38.54 18.82 -32.50
CA GLY A 897 39.46 18.32 -33.53
C GLY A 897 38.83 18.10 -34.92
N ALA A 898 37.50 17.97 -34.99
CA ALA A 898 36.76 17.86 -36.24
C ALA A 898 36.66 19.20 -37.00
N VAL A 899 36.65 20.34 -36.29
CA VAL A 899 36.53 21.67 -36.91
C VAL A 899 37.17 22.74 -36.02
N GLY A 900 38.48 22.89 -36.21
CA GLY A 900 39.27 23.89 -35.50
C GLY A 900 40.35 24.48 -36.36
N ALA A 901 40.69 25.73 -36.09
CA ALA A 901 41.85 26.40 -36.64
C ALA A 901 42.71 26.97 -35.52
N TRP A 902 44.02 26.97 -35.73
CA TRP A 902 45.01 27.41 -34.75
C TRP A 902 46.08 28.25 -35.42
N ARG A 903 46.53 29.29 -34.72
CA ARG A 903 47.71 30.06 -35.12
C ARG A 903 48.93 29.17 -34.86
N ARG A 904 49.78 28.98 -35.88
CA ARG A 904 50.99 28.15 -35.76
C ARG A 904 51.86 28.56 -34.58
N GLN A 905 52.09 29.86 -34.42
CA GLN A 905 52.83 30.43 -33.30
C GLN A 905 52.28 29.99 -31.93
N ALA A 906 50.96 29.91 -31.77
CA ALA A 906 50.33 29.50 -30.52
C ALA A 906 50.55 28.01 -30.24
N ILE A 907 50.49 27.16 -31.28
CA ILE A 907 50.79 25.72 -31.16
C ILE A 907 52.27 25.51 -30.82
N ASP A 908 53.17 26.19 -31.51
CA ASP A 908 54.62 26.06 -31.31
C ASP A 908 55.01 26.50 -29.89
N GLN A 909 54.39 27.56 -29.36
CA GLN A 909 54.65 28.06 -28.00
C GLN A 909 54.31 27.04 -26.91
N VAL A 910 53.29 26.20 -27.12
CA VAL A 910 52.86 25.19 -26.14
C VAL A 910 53.46 23.81 -26.39
N GLY A 911 54.29 23.67 -27.42
CA GLY A 911 55.05 22.45 -27.72
C GLY A 911 54.32 21.43 -28.61
N GLY A 912 53.35 21.86 -29.42
CA GLY A 912 52.59 20.96 -30.30
C GLY A 912 51.34 20.35 -29.65
N TYR A 913 50.81 19.30 -30.29
CA TYR A 913 49.67 18.51 -29.79
C TYR A 913 50.13 17.59 -28.63
N PRO A 914 49.48 17.64 -27.46
CA PRO A 914 49.84 16.78 -26.33
C PRO A 914 49.61 15.29 -26.61
N GLU A 915 50.63 14.47 -26.34
CA GLU A 915 50.59 13.00 -26.57
C GLU A 915 50.25 12.18 -25.30
N ASP A 916 50.15 12.83 -24.13
CA ASP A 916 49.90 12.18 -22.84
C ASP A 916 48.41 12.09 -22.43
N THR A 917 47.50 12.58 -23.28
CA THR A 917 46.05 12.57 -23.05
C THR A 917 45.28 11.99 -24.24
N LEU A 918 44.07 11.47 -24.01
CA LEU A 918 43.20 10.92 -25.06
C LEU A 918 42.36 11.97 -25.82
N ALA A 919 42.30 13.20 -25.29
CA ALA A 919 41.60 14.35 -25.84
C ALA A 919 42.62 15.46 -26.12
N GLU A 920 43.46 15.22 -27.13
CA GLU A 920 44.57 16.09 -27.49
C GLU A 920 44.13 17.52 -27.83
N ASP A 921 42.92 17.65 -28.39
CA ASP A 921 42.30 18.90 -28.79
C ASP A 921 41.87 19.74 -27.57
N GLN A 922 41.28 19.10 -26.56
CA GLN A 922 40.94 19.73 -25.28
C GLN A 922 42.19 20.16 -24.50
N ASP A 923 43.20 19.31 -24.43
CA ASP A 923 44.48 19.62 -23.76
C ASP A 923 45.17 20.82 -24.42
N LEU A 924 45.30 20.78 -25.76
CA LEU A 924 45.87 21.89 -26.53
C LEU A 924 45.10 23.19 -26.32
N THR A 925 43.77 23.13 -26.30
CA THR A 925 42.88 24.29 -26.07
C THR A 925 43.15 24.96 -24.72
N ILE A 926 43.29 24.16 -23.66
CA ILE A 926 43.58 24.68 -22.31
C ILE A 926 45.01 25.19 -22.24
N ALA A 927 45.97 24.52 -22.88
CA ALA A 927 47.37 24.93 -22.92
C ALA A 927 47.57 26.28 -23.63
N ILE A 928 46.92 26.50 -24.76
CA ILE A 928 46.97 27.75 -25.54
C ILE A 928 46.42 28.93 -24.72
N GLN A 929 45.26 28.77 -24.08
CA GLN A 929 44.73 29.82 -23.20
C GLN A 929 45.63 30.06 -21.98
N ARG A 930 46.21 29.01 -21.39
CA ARG A 930 47.18 29.15 -20.30
C ARG A 930 48.42 29.94 -20.73
N ALA A 931 48.80 29.88 -22.00
CA ALA A 931 49.88 30.67 -22.58
C ALA A 931 49.48 32.14 -22.91
N GLY A 932 48.24 32.54 -22.66
CA GLY A 932 47.76 33.91 -22.79
C GLY A 932 46.97 34.21 -24.07
N TRP A 933 46.76 33.23 -24.94
CA TRP A 933 46.00 33.39 -26.17
C TRP A 933 44.48 33.32 -25.94
N ARG A 934 43.72 34.04 -26.76
CA ARG A 934 42.25 33.99 -26.76
C ARG A 934 41.75 32.99 -27.79
N ILE A 935 40.53 32.51 -27.56
CA ILE A 935 39.86 31.55 -28.44
C ILE A 935 38.53 32.12 -28.90
N ALA A 936 38.32 32.16 -30.21
CA ALA A 936 37.06 32.56 -30.81
C ALA A 936 36.19 31.34 -31.16
N TYR A 937 34.90 31.58 -31.38
CA TYR A 937 33.95 30.58 -31.84
C TYR A 937 33.13 31.14 -32.99
N ASP A 938 33.09 30.42 -34.10
CA ASP A 938 32.30 30.75 -35.28
C ASP A 938 31.20 29.71 -35.50
N VAL A 939 29.94 30.12 -35.33
CA VAL A 939 28.77 29.24 -35.50
C VAL A 939 28.55 28.84 -36.96
N ASP A 940 28.99 29.68 -37.91
CA ASP A 940 28.76 29.47 -39.33
C ASP A 940 29.88 28.64 -39.98
N ALA A 941 31.01 28.45 -39.31
CA ALA A 941 32.05 27.52 -39.74
C ALA A 941 31.61 26.06 -39.49
N VAL A 942 30.77 25.52 -40.36
CA VAL A 942 30.10 24.22 -40.17
C VAL A 942 30.93 23.04 -40.69
N ALA A 943 30.95 21.96 -39.93
CA ALA A 943 31.55 20.69 -40.36
C ALA A 943 30.64 19.51 -40.02
N TRP A 944 30.40 18.64 -41.00
CA TRP A 944 29.53 17.46 -40.88
C TRP A 944 30.36 16.22 -40.59
N THR A 945 30.10 15.58 -39.45
CA THR A 945 30.85 14.45 -38.88
C THR A 945 30.01 13.19 -38.80
N GLU A 946 30.64 12.02 -38.78
CA GLU A 946 29.97 10.74 -38.62
C GLU A 946 29.82 10.36 -37.13
N ALA A 947 28.58 10.26 -36.66
CA ALA A 947 28.24 9.76 -35.34
C ALA A 947 28.20 8.21 -35.32
N PRO A 948 28.52 7.55 -34.20
CA PRO A 948 28.46 6.09 -34.13
C PRO A 948 27.04 5.53 -34.30
N GLU A 949 26.87 4.57 -35.20
CA GLU A 949 25.56 3.96 -35.51
C GLU A 949 25.09 2.91 -34.48
N SER A 950 25.89 2.57 -33.46
CA SER A 950 25.48 1.64 -32.40
C SER A 950 25.79 2.18 -31.00
N PHE A 951 24.98 1.79 -30.01
CA PHE A 951 25.21 2.18 -28.60
C PHE A 951 26.58 1.72 -28.09
N LYS A 952 27.07 0.54 -28.52
CA LYS A 952 28.40 0.03 -28.16
C LYS A 952 29.52 0.93 -28.69
N ALA A 953 29.41 1.37 -29.94
CA ALA A 953 30.37 2.27 -30.57
C ALA A 953 30.30 3.68 -29.93
N LEU A 954 29.08 4.17 -29.69
CA LEU A 954 28.84 5.43 -28.96
C LEU A 954 29.47 5.39 -27.56
N ALA A 955 29.28 4.31 -26.81
CA ALA A 955 29.86 4.15 -25.48
C ALA A 955 31.40 4.18 -25.50
N LYS A 956 32.03 3.57 -26.51
CA LYS A 956 33.49 3.63 -26.71
C LYS A 956 33.97 5.05 -27.00
N GLN A 957 33.27 5.77 -27.88
CA GLN A 957 33.57 7.18 -28.20
C GLN A 957 33.48 8.03 -26.94
N ARG A 958 32.36 7.92 -26.21
CA ARG A 958 32.09 8.73 -25.02
C ARG A 958 33.02 8.42 -23.86
N PHE A 959 33.42 7.16 -23.71
CA PHE A 959 34.46 6.78 -22.76
C PHE A 959 35.79 7.46 -23.04
N ARG A 960 36.23 7.52 -24.31
CA ARG A 960 37.44 8.26 -24.68
C ARG A 960 37.34 9.74 -24.30
N TRP A 961 36.19 10.37 -24.59
CA TRP A 961 35.98 11.78 -24.28
C TRP A 961 35.93 12.05 -22.77
N ALA A 962 35.17 11.25 -22.00
CA ALA A 962 35.08 11.40 -20.56
C ALA A 962 36.44 11.16 -19.87
N PHE A 963 37.18 10.14 -20.29
CA PHE A 963 38.51 9.85 -19.77
C PHE A 963 39.53 10.93 -20.15
N GLY A 964 39.53 11.37 -21.42
CA GLY A 964 40.39 12.46 -21.90
C GLY A 964 40.10 13.78 -21.19
N THR A 965 38.82 14.11 -20.99
CA THR A 965 38.40 15.26 -20.18
C THR A 965 38.98 15.17 -18.77
N LEU A 966 38.81 14.02 -18.10
CA LEU A 966 39.34 13.82 -16.75
C LEU A 966 40.87 13.97 -16.68
N GLN A 967 41.59 13.47 -17.70
CA GLN A 967 43.04 13.67 -17.82
C GLN A 967 43.41 15.15 -17.97
N CYS A 968 42.71 15.89 -18.83
CA CYS A 968 42.95 17.32 -19.05
C CYS A 968 42.67 18.13 -17.78
N LEU A 969 41.53 17.90 -17.14
CA LEU A 969 41.15 18.57 -15.90
C LEU A 969 42.15 18.32 -14.77
N TRP A 970 42.69 17.10 -14.69
CA TRP A 970 43.74 16.75 -13.73
C TRP A 970 45.08 17.42 -14.05
N LYS A 971 45.54 17.32 -15.31
CA LYS A 971 46.79 17.91 -15.80
C LYS A 971 46.84 19.42 -15.60
N HIS A 972 45.70 20.10 -15.78
CA HIS A 972 45.58 21.55 -15.68
C HIS A 972 44.99 22.05 -14.35
N ALA A 973 44.87 21.21 -13.33
CA ALA A 973 44.28 21.57 -12.02
C ALA A 973 44.97 22.76 -11.34
N ALA A 974 46.26 23.01 -11.64
CA ALA A 974 47.00 24.16 -11.14
C ALA A 974 46.36 25.52 -11.50
N ILE A 975 45.63 25.60 -12.62
CA ILE A 975 44.92 26.83 -13.04
C ILE A 975 43.90 27.28 -11.98
N LEU A 976 43.22 26.34 -11.31
CA LEU A 976 42.26 26.65 -10.25
C LEU A 976 42.94 27.32 -9.05
N LYS A 977 44.15 26.87 -8.69
CA LYS A 977 44.95 27.44 -7.60
C LYS A 977 45.56 28.79 -7.99
N GLN A 978 46.06 28.91 -9.23
CA GLN A 978 46.71 30.12 -9.75
C GLN A 978 45.72 31.22 -10.14
N ARG A 979 44.45 30.87 -10.36
CA ARG A 979 43.37 31.78 -10.80
C ARG A 979 43.65 32.49 -12.13
N GLN A 980 44.55 31.95 -12.95
CA GLN A 980 44.94 32.48 -14.25
C GLN A 980 45.07 31.34 -15.27
N PRO A 981 44.50 31.48 -16.49
CA PRO A 981 43.65 32.59 -16.95
C PRO A 981 42.30 32.64 -16.21
N LYS A 982 41.78 33.84 -15.93
CA LYS A 982 40.57 34.04 -15.12
C LYS A 982 39.34 33.28 -15.64
N GLY A 983 39.11 33.30 -16.96
CA GLY A 983 37.99 32.62 -17.60
C GLY A 983 37.97 31.11 -17.32
N LEU A 984 39.06 30.44 -17.63
CA LEU A 984 39.24 29.01 -17.34
C LEU A 984 39.21 28.71 -15.84
N ALA A 985 39.85 29.53 -15.00
CA ALA A 985 39.95 29.25 -13.57
C ALA A 985 38.63 29.43 -12.80
N LEU A 986 37.80 30.40 -13.20
CA LEU A 986 36.57 30.75 -12.50
C LEU A 986 35.32 30.10 -13.11
N ILE A 987 35.35 29.79 -14.42
CA ILE A 987 34.17 29.30 -15.15
C ILE A 987 34.48 27.95 -15.83
N GLY A 988 35.45 27.91 -16.74
CA GLY A 988 35.66 26.77 -17.64
C GLY A 988 36.00 25.45 -16.93
N LEU A 989 37.03 25.44 -16.07
CA LEU A 989 37.45 24.25 -15.32
C LEU A 989 36.47 23.91 -14.19
N PRO A 990 35.99 24.86 -13.36
CA PRO A 990 35.01 24.54 -12.31
C PRO A 990 33.73 23.92 -12.85
N GLN A 991 33.17 24.46 -13.94
CA GLN A 991 31.94 23.91 -14.51
C GLN A 991 32.15 22.53 -15.14
N ALA A 992 33.32 22.28 -15.76
CA ALA A 992 33.66 20.96 -16.29
C ALA A 992 33.83 19.92 -15.18
N TRP A 993 34.55 20.26 -14.10
CA TRP A 993 34.64 19.40 -12.92
C TRP A 993 33.26 19.11 -12.31
N LEU A 994 32.45 20.15 -12.09
CA LEU A 994 31.16 20.02 -11.46
C LEU A 994 30.17 19.22 -12.31
N PHE A 995 29.98 19.59 -13.58
CA PHE A 995 28.88 19.06 -14.39
C PHE A 995 29.24 17.88 -15.29
N GLN A 996 30.49 17.80 -15.77
CA GLN A 996 30.91 16.70 -16.65
C GLN A 996 31.44 15.50 -15.85
N ILE A 997 31.99 15.73 -14.64
CA ILE A 997 32.55 14.67 -13.79
C ILE A 997 31.67 14.42 -12.55
N VAL A 998 31.60 15.36 -11.61
CA VAL A 998 30.99 15.12 -10.28
C VAL A 998 29.49 14.85 -10.38
N PHE A 999 28.75 15.71 -11.08
CA PHE A 999 27.31 15.58 -11.26
C PHE A 999 26.98 14.25 -11.94
N ALA A 1000 27.63 13.96 -13.07
CA ALA A 1000 27.43 12.70 -13.80
C ALA A 1000 27.78 11.44 -12.98
N ALA A 1001 28.75 11.52 -12.05
CA ALA A 1001 29.10 10.41 -11.17
C ALA A 1001 28.05 10.16 -10.08
N ILE A 1002 27.37 11.20 -9.61
CA ILE A 1002 26.37 11.11 -8.53
C ILE A 1002 24.95 10.82 -9.09
N SER A 1003 24.66 11.24 -10.31
CA SER A 1003 23.32 11.08 -10.91
C SER A 1003 22.73 9.65 -10.92
N PRO A 1004 23.50 8.54 -11.04
CA PRO A 1004 22.96 7.19 -10.87
C PRO A 1004 22.30 6.95 -9.52
N VAL A 1005 22.86 7.52 -8.45
CA VAL A 1005 22.31 7.39 -7.09
C VAL A 1005 20.99 8.16 -6.99
N ILE A 1006 20.91 9.33 -7.61
CA ILE A 1006 19.71 10.15 -7.68
C ILE A 1006 18.59 9.42 -8.44
N ASP A 1007 18.91 8.80 -9.58
CA ASP A 1007 17.94 8.04 -10.38
C ASP A 1007 17.46 6.78 -9.67
N LEU A 1008 18.37 6.07 -8.98
CA LEU A 1008 18.01 4.90 -8.18
C LEU A 1008 17.10 5.29 -7.00
N ALA A 1009 17.40 6.39 -6.31
CA ALA A 1009 16.55 6.92 -5.24
C ALA A 1009 15.17 7.30 -5.75
N LEU A 1010 15.07 7.92 -6.93
CA LEU A 1010 13.78 8.21 -7.57
C LEU A 1010 13.00 6.93 -7.90
N LEU A 1011 13.65 5.89 -8.43
CA LEU A 1011 13.00 4.60 -8.71
C LEU A 1011 12.47 3.95 -7.43
N ILE A 1012 13.26 3.94 -6.35
CA ILE A 1012 12.84 3.45 -5.04
C ILE A 1012 11.66 4.27 -4.50
N SER A 1013 11.69 5.60 -4.67
CA SER A 1013 10.59 6.49 -4.29
C SER A 1013 9.30 6.19 -5.06
N VAL A 1014 9.40 5.91 -6.36
CA VAL A 1014 8.22 5.53 -7.18
C VAL A 1014 7.67 4.18 -6.73
N VAL A 1015 8.52 3.16 -6.55
CA VAL A 1015 8.09 1.83 -6.10
C VAL A 1015 7.47 1.89 -4.70
N SER A 1016 8.10 2.57 -3.74
CA SER A 1016 7.55 2.76 -2.40
C SER A 1016 6.22 3.52 -2.41
N THR A 1017 6.07 4.51 -3.29
CA THR A 1017 4.79 5.22 -3.45
C THR A 1017 3.70 4.32 -4.05
N ILE A 1018 4.03 3.45 -5.01
CA ILE A 1018 3.09 2.45 -5.54
C ILE A 1018 2.63 1.50 -4.43
N VAL A 1019 3.56 1.01 -3.60
CA VAL A 1019 3.26 0.16 -2.45
C VAL A 1019 2.36 0.90 -1.45
N ARG A 1020 2.69 2.16 -1.13
CA ARG A 1020 1.84 3.00 -0.25
C ARG A 1020 0.44 3.19 -0.80
N VAL A 1021 0.27 3.46 -2.11
CA VAL A 1021 -1.04 3.60 -2.75
C VAL A 1021 -1.85 2.29 -2.65
N GLN A 1022 -1.19 1.14 -2.78
CA GLN A 1022 -1.84 -0.17 -2.61
C GLN A 1022 -2.27 -0.41 -1.16
N GLN A 1023 -1.43 -0.05 -0.19
CA GLN A 1023 -1.68 -0.27 1.24
C GLN A 1023 -2.69 0.71 1.85
N HIS A 1024 -2.66 1.98 1.45
CA HIS A 1024 -3.37 3.09 2.10
C HIS A 1024 -4.49 3.70 1.25
N GLY A 1025 -4.62 3.24 0.01
CA GLY A 1025 -5.51 3.85 -0.98
C GLY A 1025 -5.02 5.21 -1.49
N TRP A 1026 -5.68 5.69 -2.55
CA TRP A 1026 -5.32 6.93 -3.23
C TRP A 1026 -5.56 8.19 -2.37
N ALA A 1027 -6.59 8.17 -1.52
CA ALA A 1027 -7.01 9.36 -0.77
C ALA A 1027 -5.93 9.89 0.18
N GLN A 1028 -5.16 8.99 0.82
CA GLN A 1028 -4.08 9.33 1.74
C GLN A 1028 -2.76 9.65 1.02
N THR A 1029 -2.53 9.15 -0.20
CA THR A 1029 -1.23 9.20 -0.90
C THR A 1029 -1.17 10.18 -2.08
N GLN A 1030 -2.30 10.76 -2.47
CA GLN A 1030 -2.41 11.64 -3.64
C GLN A 1030 -1.51 12.89 -3.57
N SER A 1031 -1.27 13.45 -2.40
CA SER A 1031 -0.45 14.68 -2.24
C SER A 1031 0.97 14.47 -2.71
N ASP A 1032 1.59 13.35 -2.33
CA ASP A 1032 2.98 13.05 -2.61
C ASP A 1032 3.19 12.77 -4.10
N VAL A 1033 2.24 12.03 -4.70
CA VAL A 1033 2.24 11.74 -6.14
C VAL A 1033 2.07 13.01 -6.96
N LEU A 1034 1.13 13.87 -6.57
CA LEU A 1034 0.90 15.15 -7.24
C LEU A 1034 2.13 16.07 -7.12
N GLN A 1035 2.73 16.17 -5.94
CA GLN A 1035 3.92 17.00 -5.74
C GLN A 1035 5.10 16.51 -6.60
N MET A 1036 5.35 15.20 -6.63
CA MET A 1036 6.38 14.61 -7.50
C MET A 1036 6.08 14.86 -8.98
N GLY A 1037 4.82 14.74 -9.39
CA GLY A 1037 4.36 15.03 -10.75
C GLY A 1037 4.57 16.50 -11.15
N VAL A 1038 4.27 17.45 -10.25
CA VAL A 1038 4.49 18.89 -10.47
C VAL A 1038 5.97 19.20 -10.64
N TYR A 1039 6.85 18.67 -9.77
CA TYR A 1039 8.29 18.89 -9.92
C TYR A 1039 8.85 18.31 -11.21
N TRP A 1040 8.41 17.10 -11.58
CA TRP A 1040 8.83 16.46 -12.82
C TRP A 1040 8.37 17.24 -14.06
N LEU A 1041 7.12 17.71 -14.06
CA LEU A 1041 6.57 18.53 -15.13
C LEU A 1041 7.33 19.85 -15.25
N ALA A 1042 7.52 20.57 -14.13
CA ALA A 1042 8.25 21.84 -14.12
C ALA A 1042 9.69 21.70 -14.67
N PHE A 1043 10.43 20.68 -14.20
CA PHE A 1043 11.79 20.41 -14.67
C PHE A 1043 11.83 20.06 -16.17
N THR A 1044 10.90 19.24 -16.63
CA THR A 1044 10.81 18.84 -18.05
C THR A 1044 10.43 20.00 -18.94
N THR A 1045 9.51 20.88 -18.50
CA THR A 1045 9.14 22.09 -19.21
C THR A 1045 10.33 23.03 -19.36
N ILE A 1046 11.11 23.27 -18.29
CA ILE A 1046 12.31 24.12 -18.34
C ILE A 1046 13.34 23.55 -19.32
N ASP A 1047 13.58 22.25 -19.29
CA ASP A 1047 14.53 21.58 -20.19
C ASP A 1047 14.08 21.69 -21.66
N ILE A 1048 12.79 21.47 -21.93
CA ILE A 1048 12.21 21.64 -23.27
C ILE A 1048 12.38 23.08 -23.76
N LEU A 1049 12.13 24.08 -22.91
CA LEU A 1049 12.30 25.50 -23.25
C LEU A 1049 13.76 25.86 -23.52
N CYS A 1050 14.70 25.36 -22.72
CA CYS A 1050 16.13 25.58 -22.94
C CYS A 1050 16.60 24.93 -24.25
N GLY A 1051 16.14 23.70 -24.54
CA GLY A 1051 16.41 23.03 -25.82
C GLY A 1051 15.79 23.76 -27.01
N TRP A 1052 14.59 24.33 -26.87
CA TRP A 1052 13.97 25.16 -27.90
C TRP A 1052 14.80 26.42 -28.18
N ILE A 1053 15.30 27.09 -27.14
CA ILE A 1053 16.23 28.23 -27.27
C ILE A 1053 17.50 27.80 -28.02
N ALA A 1054 18.09 26.65 -27.66
CA ALA A 1054 19.29 26.13 -28.31
C ALA A 1054 19.10 25.95 -29.82
N TYR A 1055 17.98 25.33 -30.24
CA TYR A 1055 17.65 25.15 -31.65
C TYR A 1055 17.34 26.47 -32.36
N ARG A 1056 16.68 27.43 -31.70
CA ARG A 1056 16.45 28.77 -32.25
C ARG A 1056 17.75 29.55 -32.49
N LEU A 1057 18.77 29.27 -31.70
CA LEU A 1057 20.10 29.85 -31.84
C LEU A 1057 20.96 29.16 -32.90
N GLU A 1058 20.51 28.04 -33.49
CA GLU A 1058 21.28 27.19 -34.40
C GLU A 1058 20.85 27.35 -35.86
N PRO A 1059 21.65 28.02 -36.73
CA PRO A 1059 21.19 28.42 -38.07
C PRO A 1059 20.83 27.26 -39.02
N ARG A 1060 21.53 26.12 -38.94
CA ARG A 1060 21.28 24.97 -39.84
C ARG A 1060 20.29 23.94 -39.28
N GLU A 1061 19.67 24.18 -38.11
CA GLU A 1061 18.72 23.24 -37.48
C GLU A 1061 17.35 23.90 -37.28
N ARG A 1062 16.46 23.78 -38.26
CA ARG A 1062 15.15 24.48 -38.23
C ARG A 1062 14.08 23.80 -37.37
N HIS A 1063 14.19 22.49 -37.12
CA HIS A 1063 13.17 21.71 -36.43
C HIS A 1063 13.69 21.19 -35.10
N TYR A 1064 12.98 21.50 -34.00
CA TYR A 1064 13.33 21.07 -32.66
C TYR A 1064 12.61 19.76 -32.28
N PRO A 1065 13.32 18.61 -32.18
CA PRO A 1065 12.71 17.33 -31.83
C PRO A 1065 12.62 17.16 -30.29
N ALA A 1066 11.74 17.90 -29.63
CA ALA A 1066 11.60 17.90 -28.16
C ALA A 1066 11.38 16.49 -27.56
N HIS A 1067 10.65 15.62 -28.28
CA HIS A 1067 10.42 14.23 -27.84
C HIS A 1067 11.72 13.41 -27.74
N LEU A 1068 12.72 13.68 -28.59
CA LEU A 1068 14.01 13.00 -28.52
C LEU A 1068 14.79 13.45 -27.29
N LEU A 1069 14.74 14.75 -26.95
CA LEU A 1069 15.38 15.29 -25.74
C LEU A 1069 14.81 14.63 -24.48
N VAL A 1070 13.48 14.53 -24.37
CA VAL A 1070 12.83 13.86 -23.24
C VAL A 1070 13.20 12.37 -23.19
N ALA A 1071 13.19 11.69 -24.34
CA ALA A 1071 13.51 10.26 -24.43
C ALA A 1071 14.97 9.93 -24.02
N GLN A 1072 15.92 10.87 -24.21
CA GLN A 1072 17.32 10.66 -23.80
C GLN A 1072 17.48 10.36 -22.31
N ARG A 1073 16.56 10.82 -21.46
CA ARG A 1073 16.63 10.65 -20.00
C ARG A 1073 16.56 9.18 -19.56
N PHE A 1074 15.94 8.32 -20.36
CA PHE A 1074 15.70 6.92 -20.00
C PHE A 1074 16.82 5.97 -20.44
N VAL A 1075 17.47 6.22 -21.59
CA VAL A 1075 18.48 5.31 -22.15
C VAL A 1075 19.83 6.00 -22.34
N TYR A 1076 19.85 7.10 -23.09
CA TYR A 1076 21.10 7.81 -23.44
C TYR A 1076 21.85 8.28 -22.20
N ARG A 1077 21.11 8.84 -21.23
CA ARG A 1077 21.67 9.35 -19.97
C ARG A 1077 22.31 8.25 -19.13
N GLN A 1078 21.69 7.08 -19.04
CA GLN A 1078 22.21 5.94 -18.29
C GLN A 1078 23.51 5.42 -18.89
N LEU A 1079 23.61 5.43 -20.22
CA LEU A 1079 24.85 5.12 -20.92
C LEU A 1079 25.96 6.12 -20.56
N MET A 1080 25.64 7.43 -20.50
CA MET A 1080 26.61 8.47 -20.15
C MET A 1080 27.12 8.33 -18.71
N TYR A 1081 26.25 7.95 -17.77
CA TYR A 1081 26.66 7.68 -16.39
C TYR A 1081 27.66 6.53 -16.31
N TRP A 1082 27.33 5.40 -16.94
CA TRP A 1082 28.22 4.25 -16.98
C TRP A 1082 29.58 4.62 -17.57
N VAL A 1083 29.58 5.41 -18.64
CA VAL A 1083 30.80 5.93 -19.29
C VAL A 1083 31.66 6.74 -18.32
N VAL A 1084 31.08 7.69 -17.59
CA VAL A 1084 31.82 8.55 -16.65
C VAL A 1084 32.33 7.75 -15.45
N LEU A 1085 31.50 6.89 -14.86
CA LEU A 1085 31.92 6.00 -13.76
C LEU A 1085 33.05 5.06 -14.20
N LYS A 1086 32.97 4.53 -15.42
CA LYS A 1086 34.04 3.72 -16.01
C LYS A 1086 35.31 4.55 -16.20
N ALA A 1087 35.21 5.80 -16.66
CA ALA A 1087 36.37 6.69 -16.82
C ALA A 1087 37.06 6.99 -15.48
N ILE A 1088 36.28 7.29 -14.44
CA ILE A 1088 36.79 7.50 -13.06
C ILE A 1088 37.45 6.22 -12.55
N GLY A 1089 36.78 5.06 -12.69
CA GLY A 1089 37.34 3.77 -12.29
C GLY A 1089 38.62 3.42 -13.04
N SER A 1090 38.71 3.73 -14.34
CA SER A 1090 39.94 3.56 -15.12
C SER A 1090 41.07 4.48 -14.66
N ALA A 1091 40.77 5.72 -14.26
CA ALA A 1091 41.75 6.69 -13.77
C ALA A 1091 42.30 6.30 -12.39
N VAL A 1092 41.41 5.87 -11.49
CA VAL A 1092 41.77 5.37 -10.16
C VAL A 1092 42.56 4.07 -10.26
N GLY A 1093 42.17 3.15 -11.15
CA GLY A 1093 42.85 1.88 -11.37
C GLY A 1093 44.18 1.98 -12.13
N GLY A 1094 44.46 3.12 -12.75
CA GLY A 1094 45.72 3.41 -13.44
C GLY A 1094 45.89 2.74 -14.80
N PHE A 1095 44.79 2.50 -15.53
CA PHE A 1095 44.83 1.82 -16.83
C PHE A 1095 45.42 2.70 -17.94
N GLY A 1096 46.22 2.10 -18.83
CA GLY A 1096 46.65 2.71 -20.08
C GLY A 1096 45.65 2.38 -21.19
N ILE A 1097 45.08 3.40 -21.83
CA ILE A 1097 44.07 3.24 -22.87
C ILE A 1097 44.64 3.85 -24.16
N GLY A 1098 44.74 3.05 -25.23
CA GLY A 1098 45.22 3.48 -26.54
C GLY A 1098 44.14 4.09 -27.44
N TRP A 1099 44.54 4.52 -28.64
CA TRP A 1099 43.64 5.01 -29.69
C TRP A 1099 42.78 3.86 -30.24
N GLY A 1100 41.53 3.74 -29.78
CA GLY A 1100 40.61 2.68 -30.21
C GLY A 1100 39.77 3.08 -31.44
N LYS A 1101 39.77 2.25 -32.49
CA LYS A 1101 39.02 2.46 -33.75
C LYS A 1101 37.49 2.40 -33.54
N LEU A 1102 36.76 3.30 -34.22
CA LEU A 1102 35.31 3.21 -34.46
C LEU A 1102 35.07 2.69 -35.89
N GLU A 1103 34.08 1.81 -36.07
CA GLU A 1103 33.70 1.30 -37.39
C GLU A 1103 32.95 2.41 -38.15
N ARG A 1104 33.37 2.73 -39.38
CA ARG A 1104 32.85 3.84 -40.20
C ARG A 1104 32.01 3.30 -41.36
N THR A 1105 30.89 3.95 -41.65
CA THR A 1105 29.94 3.53 -42.69
C THR A 1105 30.00 4.40 -43.95
N GLY A 1106 30.59 5.61 -43.89
CA GLY A 1106 30.71 6.51 -45.03
C GLY A 1106 29.41 7.22 -45.43
N ARG A 1107 28.39 7.21 -44.55
CA ARG A 1107 27.04 7.73 -44.83
C ARG A 1107 26.81 9.18 -44.37
N VAL A 1108 27.71 10.09 -44.72
CA VAL A 1108 27.52 11.52 -44.42
C VAL A 1108 26.68 12.17 -45.52
N GLU A 1109 25.41 12.44 -45.25
CA GLU A 1109 24.54 13.23 -46.13
C GLU A 1109 24.81 14.72 -45.91
N GLY A 1110 25.89 15.24 -46.52
CA GLY A 1110 26.09 16.68 -46.65
C GLY A 1110 25.23 17.20 -47.80
N VAL A 1111 24.37 18.19 -47.51
CA VAL A 1111 23.42 18.84 -48.44
C VAL A 1111 24.00 18.93 -49.86
N THR A 1112 23.54 18.04 -50.74
CA THR A 1112 23.57 18.28 -52.18
C THR A 1112 22.43 19.23 -52.47
N GLY A 1113 22.74 20.49 -52.81
CA GLY A 1113 21.84 21.44 -53.49
C GLY A 1113 20.51 21.72 -52.82
#